data_AF-A0A819IU47-F1
#
_entry.id   AF-A0A819IU47-F1
#
_cell.length_a   1.000
_cell.length_b   1.000
_cell.length_c   1.000
_cell.angle_alpha   90.00
_cell.angle_beta   90.00
_cell.angle_gamma   90.00
#
_symmetry.space_group_name_H-M   'P 1'
#
loop_
_entity.id
_entity.type
_entity.pdbx_description
1 polymer ?
#
loop_
_entity_poly.entity_id
_entity_poly.type
_entity_poly.pdbx_seq_one_letter_code
_entity_poly.pdbx_strand_id
1 'polypeptide(L)'
;MTPKAKRPRLSRSTRAGIIFPVSRVHRQLKSMPTATKRITQGASIYLSAVIEYLVAELLELSGNAARDCHRSRIIPRHILLAYANDDELYRLLRNCVVPEAGVLPSINLALFPHVIGQTSNKLPQSKSSISRGTKKTVSSTGTTAKASFSKPSLTKKGQASFSILGTPTSKAAAVKDTAVTTLSERVLVRGQKLTVVQGSIVNIKADAIVHPTNDSFYMGGDVGKALIQVGRQQLRDAVTQAAKDATLINAGDVTISAAPNLSASHLIHVFSPKWNVDSQEESIGELDKATLNILTLADQQGLTSVAIPSISSGRNGFPKQTAAQTILAALSKFFRQTATTNLQHIFFVLYDAESVNVYTTELQQNKMAEGESKLIDIQDNFFLHGDSSKQYIVKLSTNCLSIYLQNNENQERSALDNNTQLIPIDDIYGCLCMKDNKNPIQCHLNLYLYSLQQAKGIGGSFSKKTSLQRSQFLLTYAKFNDYESNLAAATRWHYYITTAIYLRRNLPPEIVTAKRDKRALVFVNPAGGAGKAYRHVMEHVIGVWSEAEFTYHIIMTEYAGHARDYVHSIQISDWSGIVVASGDGLIYEVINGLMNRQDWQEALKLPIGHLPCGSGNAFITNIIRYSQQPIMKTMEKFIVQAAVLIATHNVLPFDMAVVDICDGQRYFSFLCIEWAIVADVDCDSEKYRFLGGARFTVEAIKRIIQPRTYNGYIDYIPHEDSDDTVNANQITPNTTTAQIHQHLLPLNEPIPTDSTTTKWRRINGPFIHVLVTSKAAMAKDTLASPKSTLSDGYLTLQYIRADDSIRMNLAKTFSTMSDGKHLDYDFVEWMPIRAFRIVPNDSSGNMMIDGEKVAYGPIQAEILPSLGRCMGKQPKAAQVPINP
;
A
#
# COMPACT_ATOMS: atom_id res chain seq x y z
N MET A 1 12.99 1.76 -39.45
CA MET A 1 12.04 0.76 -38.90
C MET A 1 12.78 -0.10 -37.85
N THR A 2 12.31 -0.51 -36.65
CA THR A 2 11.14 -0.17 -35.77
C THR A 2 11.56 -0.46 -34.28
N PRO A 3 10.87 -0.04 -33.20
CA PRO A 3 10.18 1.23 -32.95
C PRO A 3 10.23 1.71 -31.47
N LYS A 4 9.24 2.52 -31.09
CA LYS A 4 8.58 2.55 -29.77
C LYS A 4 9.45 2.91 -28.53
N ALA A 5 10.35 3.90 -28.46
CA ALA A 5 11.10 4.78 -29.36
C ALA A 5 11.79 5.80 -28.41
N LYS A 6 12.47 6.82 -28.97
CA LYS A 6 12.73 8.12 -28.30
C LYS A 6 13.72 8.02 -27.13
N ARG A 7 13.72 9.10 -26.32
CA ARG A 7 14.27 9.21 -24.96
C ARG A 7 15.77 8.90 -24.95
N PRO A 8 16.62 9.87 -25.33
CA PRO A 8 18.07 9.70 -25.25
C PRO A 8 18.45 9.22 -23.86
N ARG A 9 19.26 8.16 -23.83
CA ARG A 9 19.66 7.51 -22.58
C ARG A 9 20.64 8.41 -21.83
N LEU A 10 20.14 9.10 -20.81
CA LEU A 10 20.98 9.56 -19.69
C LEU A 10 21.90 8.41 -19.26
N SER A 11 23.19 8.69 -19.03
CA SER A 11 24.15 7.65 -18.65
C SER A 11 23.79 7.04 -17.29
N ARG A 12 24.37 5.90 -16.91
CA ARG A 12 24.01 5.26 -15.62
C ARG A 12 24.39 6.11 -14.42
N SER A 13 25.53 6.79 -14.51
CA SER A 13 25.98 7.83 -13.58
C SER A 13 24.92 8.94 -13.49
N THR A 14 24.63 9.58 -14.63
CA THR A 14 23.65 10.67 -14.75
C THR A 14 22.22 10.27 -14.35
N ARG A 15 21.85 8.99 -14.45
CA ARG A 15 20.58 8.44 -13.98
C ARG A 15 20.55 8.19 -12.48
N ALA A 16 21.67 7.71 -11.92
CA ALA A 16 21.79 7.45 -10.51
C ALA A 16 22.08 8.71 -9.68
N GLY A 17 22.20 9.88 -10.33
CA GLY A 17 22.49 11.16 -9.65
C GLY A 17 23.94 11.34 -9.22
N ILE A 18 24.84 10.50 -9.76
CA ILE A 18 26.24 10.39 -9.36
C ILE A 18 27.16 10.61 -10.58
N ILE A 19 28.19 11.44 -10.43
CA ILE A 19 29.22 11.80 -11.42
C ILE A 19 30.07 10.58 -11.82
N PHE A 20 30.43 9.73 -10.87
CA PHE A 20 31.36 8.61 -11.02
C PHE A 20 30.82 7.54 -11.97
N PRO A 21 31.70 6.87 -12.73
CA PRO A 21 31.30 5.92 -13.75
C PRO A 21 30.90 4.57 -13.14
N VAL A 22 29.70 4.53 -12.56
CA VAL A 22 28.89 3.34 -12.23
C VAL A 22 29.16 2.18 -13.19
N SER A 23 29.09 2.47 -14.50
CA SER A 23 29.26 1.48 -15.56
C SER A 23 30.67 0.90 -15.68
N ARG A 24 31.70 1.62 -15.24
CA ARG A 24 33.12 1.20 -15.23
C ARG A 24 33.44 0.41 -13.96
N VAL A 25 32.99 0.88 -12.79
CA VAL A 25 33.13 0.17 -11.50
C VAL A 25 32.40 -1.18 -11.54
N HIS A 26 31.23 -1.24 -12.18
CA HIS A 26 30.50 -2.49 -12.46
C HIS A 26 31.31 -3.56 -13.19
N ARG A 27 32.29 -3.14 -13.99
CA ARG A 27 33.12 -4.05 -14.80
C ARG A 27 34.32 -4.57 -14.02
N GLN A 28 34.96 -3.75 -13.20
CA GLN A 28 36.12 -4.15 -12.37
C GLN A 28 35.72 -5.10 -11.23
N LEU A 29 34.60 -4.81 -10.56
CA LEU A 29 34.04 -5.67 -9.51
C LEU A 29 33.89 -7.13 -10.00
N LYS A 30 33.43 -7.31 -11.24
CA LYS A 30 33.20 -8.61 -11.88
C LYS A 30 34.44 -9.39 -12.28
N SER A 31 35.65 -8.85 -12.11
CA SER A 31 36.91 -9.53 -12.45
C SER A 31 37.79 -9.86 -11.24
N MET A 32 37.30 -9.68 -10.01
CA MET A 32 38.06 -10.03 -8.80
C MET A 32 38.05 -11.54 -8.54
N PRO A 33 39.19 -12.18 -8.14
CA PRO A 33 39.25 -13.65 -7.96
C PRO A 33 38.33 -14.18 -6.87
N THR A 34 38.08 -13.39 -5.83
CA THR A 34 37.16 -13.70 -4.72
C THR A 34 35.67 -13.52 -5.08
N ALA A 35 35.36 -13.08 -6.31
CA ALA A 35 33.98 -12.92 -6.78
C ALA A 35 33.37 -14.26 -7.26
N THR A 36 33.14 -15.17 -6.32
CA THR A 36 32.34 -16.40 -6.55
C THR A 36 30.84 -16.11 -6.72
N LYS A 37 30.40 -14.86 -6.47
CA LYS A 37 29.00 -14.41 -6.52
C LYS A 37 28.78 -13.25 -7.51
N ARG A 38 27.61 -13.22 -8.15
CA ARG A 38 27.31 -12.31 -9.28
C ARG A 38 27.04 -10.87 -8.84
N ILE A 39 28.05 -10.02 -8.96
CA ILE A 39 27.97 -8.59 -8.62
C ILE A 39 26.96 -7.86 -9.52
N THR A 40 26.00 -7.19 -8.87
CA THR A 40 24.90 -6.47 -9.52
C THR A 40 25.34 -5.12 -10.05
N GLN A 41 24.48 -4.51 -10.87
CA GLN A 41 24.64 -3.10 -11.21
C GLN A 41 24.50 -2.20 -9.98
N GLY A 42 23.87 -2.70 -8.91
CA GLY A 42 23.60 -2.01 -7.64
C GLY A 42 24.82 -1.96 -6.76
N ALA A 43 25.50 -3.08 -6.57
CA ALA A 43 26.80 -3.11 -5.91
C ALA A 43 27.79 -2.14 -6.58
N SER A 44 27.68 -1.89 -7.88
CA SER A 44 28.45 -0.85 -8.57
C SER A 44 27.84 0.55 -8.62
N ILE A 45 26.53 0.72 -8.45
CA ILE A 45 25.90 2.04 -8.25
C ILE A 45 26.28 2.50 -6.83
N TYR A 46 26.05 1.66 -5.83
CA TYR A 46 26.41 1.85 -4.43
C TYR A 46 27.92 2.00 -4.25
N LEU A 47 28.77 1.10 -4.76
CA LEU A 47 30.21 1.30 -4.65
C LEU A 47 30.67 2.54 -5.43
N SER A 48 30.06 2.90 -6.57
CA SER A 48 30.34 4.20 -7.19
C SER A 48 29.80 5.39 -6.42
N ALA A 49 28.71 5.27 -5.67
CA ALA A 49 28.16 6.33 -4.83
C ALA A 49 28.95 6.52 -3.54
N VAL A 50 29.42 5.43 -2.92
CA VAL A 50 30.32 5.47 -1.77
C VAL A 50 31.70 5.96 -2.20
N ILE A 51 32.25 5.48 -3.31
CA ILE A 51 33.50 6.04 -3.88
C ILE A 51 33.29 7.50 -4.30
N GLU A 52 32.13 7.89 -4.84
CA GLU A 52 31.87 9.28 -5.17
C GLU A 52 31.71 10.17 -3.95
N TYR A 53 31.03 9.72 -2.91
CA TYR A 53 30.92 10.45 -1.66
C TYR A 53 32.30 10.65 -1.04
N LEU A 54 33.10 9.59 -0.94
CA LEU A 54 34.49 9.65 -0.48
C LEU A 54 35.38 10.53 -1.37
N VAL A 55 35.16 10.54 -2.69
CA VAL A 55 35.91 11.40 -3.61
C VAL A 55 35.38 12.84 -3.61
N ALA A 56 34.10 13.08 -3.36
CA ALA A 56 33.53 14.42 -3.24
C ALA A 56 34.07 15.09 -1.98
N GLU A 57 34.04 14.39 -0.84
CA GLU A 57 34.67 14.80 0.42
C GLU A 57 36.17 15.09 0.21
N LEU A 58 36.89 14.14 -0.40
CA LEU A 58 38.31 14.31 -0.71
C LEU A 58 38.58 15.47 -1.68
N LEU A 59 37.73 15.72 -2.68
CA LEU A 59 37.87 16.83 -3.62
C LEU A 59 37.51 18.19 -3.01
N GLU A 60 36.57 18.24 -2.07
CA GLU A 60 36.24 19.44 -1.30
C GLU A 60 37.43 19.83 -0.41
N LEU A 61 37.96 18.87 0.36
CA LEU A 61 39.17 19.06 1.16
C LEU A 61 40.40 19.42 0.29
N SER A 62 40.57 18.75 -0.86
CA SER A 62 41.65 19.07 -1.83
C SER A 62 41.49 20.45 -2.47
N GLY A 63 40.25 20.88 -2.70
CA GLY A 63 39.91 22.19 -3.23
C GLY A 63 40.21 23.32 -2.24
N ASN A 64 39.95 23.08 -0.96
CA ASN A 64 40.35 23.98 0.13
C ASN A 64 41.88 24.06 0.23
N ALA A 65 42.58 22.92 0.29
CA ALA A 65 44.05 22.89 0.30
C ALA A 65 44.69 23.61 -0.91
N ALA A 66 44.11 23.48 -2.11
CA ALA A 66 44.56 24.19 -3.30
C ALA A 66 44.36 25.72 -3.20
N ARG A 67 43.23 26.16 -2.63
CA ARG A 67 42.89 27.58 -2.38
C ARG A 67 43.84 28.21 -1.37
N ASP A 68 44.17 27.49 -0.31
CA ASP A 68 45.13 27.92 0.72
C ASP A 68 46.57 27.98 0.17
N CYS A 69 46.94 27.08 -0.75
CA CYS A 69 48.15 27.20 -1.57
C CYS A 69 48.06 28.26 -2.70
N HIS A 70 46.99 29.07 -2.74
CA HIS A 70 46.71 30.12 -3.72
C HIS A 70 46.75 29.65 -5.19
N ARG A 71 46.42 28.37 -5.45
CA ARG A 71 46.33 27.80 -6.80
C ARG A 71 44.89 27.47 -7.16
N SER A 72 44.46 27.93 -8.34
CA SER A 72 43.13 27.62 -8.89
C SER A 72 43.02 26.23 -9.54
N ARG A 73 44.12 25.48 -9.64
CA ARG A 73 44.17 24.12 -10.19
C ARG A 73 44.65 23.14 -9.12
N ILE A 74 43.88 22.09 -8.90
CA ILE A 74 44.25 20.95 -8.05
C ILE A 74 45.38 20.16 -8.75
N ILE A 75 46.44 19.87 -8.01
CA ILE A 75 47.58 19.03 -8.44
C ILE A 75 47.74 17.87 -7.44
N PRO A 76 48.44 16.76 -7.78
CA PRO A 76 48.54 15.57 -6.91
C PRO A 76 48.93 15.87 -5.45
N ARG A 77 49.77 16.89 -5.21
CA ARG A 77 50.16 17.37 -3.87
C ARG A 77 48.97 17.74 -2.97
N HIS A 78 47.95 18.40 -3.52
CA HIS A 78 46.80 18.87 -2.74
C HIS A 78 45.89 17.71 -2.32
N ILE A 79 45.84 16.64 -3.13
CA ILE A 79 45.09 15.41 -2.81
C ILE A 79 45.74 14.68 -1.64
N LEU A 80 47.07 14.59 -1.63
CA LEU A 80 47.84 14.00 -0.54
C LEU A 80 47.68 14.77 0.79
N LEU A 81 47.64 16.10 0.74
CA LEU A 81 47.38 16.93 1.93
C LEU A 81 45.93 16.83 2.44
N ALA A 82 44.97 16.54 1.56
CA ALA A 82 43.55 16.47 1.92
C ALA A 82 43.22 15.24 2.79
N TYR A 83 43.56 14.03 2.37
CA TYR A 83 43.23 12.82 3.16
C TYR A 83 44.13 12.62 4.38
N ALA A 84 45.29 13.28 4.44
CA ALA A 84 46.23 13.14 5.56
C ALA A 84 45.87 13.98 6.79
N ASN A 85 44.97 14.95 6.64
CA ASN A 85 44.45 15.80 7.72
C ASN A 85 43.01 15.45 8.10
N ASP A 86 42.48 14.33 7.58
CA ASP A 86 41.17 13.80 7.93
C ASP A 86 41.30 12.39 8.54
N ASP A 87 40.69 12.18 9.69
CA ASP A 87 40.90 10.99 10.53
C ASP A 87 40.23 9.73 9.97
N GLU A 88 39.14 9.86 9.21
CA GLU A 88 38.42 8.71 8.62
C GLU A 88 39.04 8.32 7.28
N LEU A 89 39.35 9.31 6.43
CA LEU A 89 40.01 9.13 5.14
C LEU A 89 41.46 8.65 5.31
N TYR A 90 42.21 9.13 6.31
CA TYR A 90 43.56 8.63 6.58
C TYR A 90 43.55 7.14 6.94
N ARG A 91 42.61 6.70 7.80
CA ARG A 91 42.48 5.27 8.16
C ARG A 91 42.09 4.41 6.96
N LEU A 92 41.26 4.92 6.06
CA LEU A 92 40.87 4.22 4.82
C LEU A 92 42.00 4.15 3.77
N LEU A 93 42.82 5.21 3.64
CA LEU A 93 43.79 5.37 2.55
C LEU A 93 45.27 5.22 2.97
N ARG A 94 45.58 4.90 4.24
CA ARG A 94 46.95 4.79 4.79
C ARG A 94 47.95 3.92 4.01
N ASN A 95 47.46 2.99 3.18
CA ASN A 95 48.28 2.06 2.38
C ASN A 95 48.30 2.41 0.88
N CYS A 96 47.84 3.59 0.46
CA CYS A 96 47.80 4.02 -0.93
C CYS A 96 48.93 5.01 -1.25
N VAL A 97 49.64 4.79 -2.37
CA VAL A 97 50.67 5.71 -2.89
C VAL A 97 50.08 6.57 -4.00
N VAL A 98 50.24 7.89 -3.91
CA VAL A 98 49.83 8.86 -4.95
C VAL A 98 51.06 9.32 -5.74
N PRO A 99 51.24 8.91 -7.02
CA PRO A 99 52.39 9.31 -7.84
C PRO A 99 52.45 10.84 -8.02
N GLU A 100 53.67 11.38 -8.15
CA GLU A 100 53.96 12.81 -8.36
C GLU A 100 53.46 13.78 -7.27
N ALA A 101 52.78 13.29 -6.22
CA ALA A 101 52.35 14.11 -5.08
C ALA A 101 53.48 14.44 -4.08
N GLY A 102 54.67 13.84 -4.26
CA GLY A 102 55.76 13.88 -3.29
C GLY A 102 55.39 13.17 -1.98
N VAL A 103 56.20 13.37 -0.93
CA VAL A 103 55.93 12.86 0.42
C VAL A 103 55.33 13.96 1.31
N LEU A 104 54.40 13.62 2.20
CA LEU A 104 53.91 14.56 3.21
C LEU A 104 55.11 15.11 3.99
N PRO A 105 55.23 16.44 4.15
CA PRO A 105 56.32 16.98 4.93
C PRO A 105 55.96 16.71 6.39
N SER A 106 56.63 15.73 6.99
CA SER A 106 56.48 15.42 8.41
C SER A 106 57.12 16.54 9.24
N ILE A 107 56.39 17.66 9.34
CA ILE A 107 56.77 18.79 10.19
C ILE A 107 56.58 18.31 11.62
N ASN A 108 57.69 18.08 12.32
CA ASN A 108 57.69 17.65 13.71
C ASN A 108 56.84 18.62 14.56
N LEU A 109 55.96 18.08 15.41
CA LEU A 109 55.02 18.88 16.23
C LEU A 109 55.72 19.93 17.11
N ALA A 110 57.03 19.78 17.37
CA ALA A 110 57.88 20.80 17.99
C ALA A 110 57.92 22.17 17.27
N LEU A 111 57.35 22.29 16.06
CA LEU A 111 57.37 23.49 15.23
C LEU A 111 56.06 24.31 15.25
N PHE A 112 55.03 23.91 16.02
CA PHE A 112 53.81 24.70 16.22
C PHE A 112 53.73 25.25 17.68
N PRO A 113 53.44 26.55 17.89
CA PRO A 113 53.40 27.13 19.24
C PRO A 113 52.13 26.75 20.02
N HIS A 114 52.30 26.25 21.24
CA HIS A 114 51.21 25.81 22.13
C HIS A 114 50.47 26.96 22.85
N VAL A 115 49.16 26.82 23.02
CA VAL A 115 48.33 27.60 23.97
C VAL A 115 47.48 26.63 24.81
N ILE A 116 47.22 26.97 26.07
CA ILE A 116 46.89 26.05 27.18
C ILE A 116 45.43 26.20 27.66
N GLY A 117 44.75 25.07 27.94
CA GLY A 117 43.39 24.98 28.53
C GLY A 117 42.27 24.70 27.51
N GLN A 118 41.86 23.46 27.20
CA GLN A 118 41.03 22.49 27.98
C GLN A 118 39.67 23.07 28.42
N THR A 119 38.49 22.52 28.08
CA THR A 119 38.07 21.22 27.48
C THR A 119 36.79 21.41 26.61
N SER A 120 36.14 20.40 26.00
CA SER A 120 36.56 19.37 25.03
C SER A 120 35.28 18.69 24.48
N ASN A 121 35.01 18.50 23.18
CA ASN A 121 35.73 18.89 21.97
C ASN A 121 34.78 19.47 20.90
N LYS A 122 35.08 20.69 20.45
CA LYS A 122 34.83 21.26 19.12
C LYS A 122 36.00 22.19 18.85
N LEU A 123 36.63 22.13 17.69
CA LEU A 123 37.55 23.13 17.09
C LEU A 123 38.12 22.51 15.79
N PRO A 124 38.54 23.30 14.78
CA PRO A 124 38.06 24.62 14.38
C PRO A 124 37.72 24.73 12.87
N GLN A 125 36.81 25.64 12.52
CA GLN A 125 36.73 26.16 11.15
C GLN A 125 37.89 27.13 10.89
N SER A 126 38.57 27.02 9.74
CA SER A 126 39.44 28.08 9.24
C SER A 126 38.72 28.91 8.16
N LYS A 127 38.95 30.22 8.18
CA LYS A 127 38.54 31.16 7.13
C LYS A 127 39.79 31.62 6.38
N SER A 128 39.72 31.74 5.05
CA SER A 128 40.64 32.60 4.30
C SER A 128 39.88 33.38 3.21
N SER A 129 40.29 34.63 3.00
CA SER A 129 39.53 35.66 2.29
C SER A 129 40.31 36.27 1.14
N ILE A 130 39.67 36.55 -0.01
CA ILE A 130 40.19 37.55 -0.97
C ILE A 130 39.03 38.41 -1.49
N SER A 131 39.26 39.72 -1.56
CA SER A 131 38.34 40.76 -2.04
C SER A 131 38.70 41.28 -3.43
N ARG A 132 37.76 41.98 -4.11
CA ARG A 132 38.07 42.98 -5.16
C ARG A 132 36.86 43.87 -5.52
N GLY A 133 36.96 45.18 -5.23
CA GLY A 133 36.24 46.31 -5.85
C GLY A 133 34.71 46.41 -5.72
N THR A 134 34.08 47.58 -5.55
CA THR A 134 34.62 48.96 -5.49
C THR A 134 33.61 49.99 -4.91
N LYS A 135 34.13 50.92 -4.08
CA LYS A 135 33.73 52.35 -3.87
C LYS A 135 32.35 52.76 -3.27
N LYS A 136 32.46 53.51 -2.14
CA LYS A 136 31.70 54.73 -1.72
C LYS A 136 30.20 54.56 -1.32
N THR A 137 29.60 55.28 -0.35
CA THR A 137 30.05 56.41 0.52
C THR A 137 29.24 56.54 1.84
N VAL A 138 29.93 56.85 2.94
CA VAL A 138 29.66 57.69 4.15
C VAL A 138 28.22 58.14 4.55
N SER A 139 28.04 58.30 5.88
CA SER A 139 27.01 59.02 6.72
C SER A 139 25.98 58.11 7.41
N SER A 140 25.97 57.90 8.74
CA SER A 140 25.77 58.81 9.92
C SER A 140 24.33 59.35 9.97
N THR A 141 23.47 59.15 10.96
CA THR A 141 23.53 59.10 12.45
C THR A 141 22.28 58.30 12.94
N GLY A 142 21.94 58.00 14.20
CA GLY A 142 22.47 58.29 15.55
C GLY A 142 21.42 57.90 16.63
N THR A 143 21.90 57.59 17.84
CA THR A 143 21.23 57.78 19.17
C THR A 143 19.87 57.12 19.54
N THR A 144 19.94 56.21 20.54
CA THR A 144 19.20 56.18 21.85
C THR A 144 17.66 56.37 21.94
N ALA A 145 16.89 55.79 22.88
CA ALA A 145 17.16 55.11 24.17
C ALA A 145 16.01 54.15 24.59
N LYS A 146 16.15 53.51 25.78
CA LYS A 146 15.26 52.51 26.41
C LYS A 146 14.13 53.11 27.26
N ALA A 147 13.24 52.21 27.75
CA ALA A 147 12.44 52.26 28.99
C ALA A 147 11.11 53.06 28.94
N SER A 148 10.07 52.80 29.76
CA SER A 148 9.63 51.58 30.50
C SER A 148 8.25 51.84 31.16
N PHE A 149 7.42 50.81 31.35
CA PHE A 149 6.33 50.64 32.35
C PHE A 149 5.57 51.87 32.94
N SER A 150 4.23 51.84 32.86
CA SER A 150 3.35 51.73 34.07
C SER A 150 1.84 51.69 33.73
N LYS A 151 1.05 51.03 34.59
CA LYS A 151 -0.41 51.17 34.69
C LYS A 151 -0.75 52.38 35.60
N PRO A 152 -1.99 52.89 35.56
CA PRO A 152 -2.79 52.77 36.78
C PRO A 152 -4.27 52.40 36.52
N SER A 153 -5.01 52.18 37.60
CA SER A 153 -6.41 51.73 37.60
C SER A 153 -7.33 52.61 38.45
N LEU A 154 -8.60 52.71 38.03
CA LEU A 154 -9.80 52.97 38.84
C LEU A 154 -10.00 54.36 39.49
N THR A 155 -11.19 54.92 39.27
CA THR A 155 -12.08 55.40 40.36
C THR A 155 -13.54 55.56 39.86
N LYS A 156 -14.52 55.53 40.77
CA LYS A 156 -15.98 55.59 40.52
C LYS A 156 -16.61 56.90 41.00
N LYS A 157 -17.72 57.33 40.39
CA LYS A 157 -18.95 58.01 40.91
C LYS A 157 -19.69 58.66 39.72
N GLY A 158 -21.02 58.85 39.65
CA GLY A 158 -22.21 58.47 40.45
C GLY A 158 -23.48 58.82 39.64
N GLN A 159 -24.52 57.98 39.60
CA GLN A 159 -25.80 58.08 40.37
C GLN A 159 -26.84 59.16 39.96
N ALA A 160 -28.02 58.68 39.48
CA ALA A 160 -29.39 59.18 39.73
C ALA A 160 -30.39 58.18 39.06
N SER A 161 -31.08 57.28 39.78
CA SER A 161 -32.45 57.40 40.35
C SER A 161 -33.56 57.67 39.30
N PHE A 162 -34.58 56.83 39.14
CA PHE A 162 -35.65 56.59 40.14
C PHE A 162 -36.26 55.17 40.13
N SER A 163 -36.95 54.80 41.22
CA SER A 163 -37.66 53.53 41.38
C SER A 163 -38.93 53.65 42.26
N ILE A 164 -40.03 53.01 41.86
CA ILE A 164 -41.19 52.62 42.69
C ILE A 164 -41.67 51.28 42.10
N LEU A 165 -41.39 50.10 42.68
CA LEU A 165 -41.83 49.46 43.95
C LEU A 165 -43.16 48.70 43.81
N GLY A 166 -43.15 47.40 44.14
CA GLY A 166 -44.35 46.56 44.20
C GLY A 166 -44.06 45.06 44.14
N THR A 167 -43.95 44.41 45.30
CA THR A 167 -44.07 42.95 45.45
C THR A 167 -45.07 42.63 46.55
N PRO A 168 -45.93 41.62 46.32
CA PRO A 168 -46.14 40.62 47.34
C PRO A 168 -46.09 39.18 46.77
N THR A 169 -46.21 38.20 47.65
CA THR A 169 -45.84 36.80 47.45
C THR A 169 -46.98 35.87 47.03
N SER A 170 -46.57 34.68 46.55
CA SER A 170 -47.26 33.38 46.59
C SER A 170 -47.98 32.86 45.33
N LYS A 171 -47.98 31.51 45.26
CA LYS A 171 -48.72 30.57 44.40
C LYS A 171 -48.25 30.31 42.96
N ALA A 172 -47.65 29.12 42.82
CA ALA A 172 -47.82 28.14 41.75
C ALA A 172 -48.11 28.65 40.32
N ALA A 173 -47.10 28.57 39.46
CA ALA A 173 -47.25 28.49 38.01
C ALA A 173 -46.78 27.11 37.53
N ALA A 174 -47.51 26.53 36.59
CA ALA A 174 -47.33 25.14 36.15
C ALA A 174 -45.97 24.87 35.49
N VAL A 175 -45.53 23.61 35.60
CA VAL A 175 -44.45 23.06 34.78
C VAL A 175 -44.89 23.17 33.32
N LYS A 176 -44.27 24.09 32.56
CA LYS A 176 -44.33 24.05 31.10
C LYS A 176 -43.31 23.02 30.61
N ASP A 177 -43.75 22.12 29.74
CA ASP A 177 -42.86 21.23 29.00
C ASP A 177 -41.74 22.04 28.36
N THR A 178 -40.50 21.76 28.77
CA THR A 178 -39.31 22.31 28.12
C THR A 178 -39.08 21.49 26.86
N ALA A 179 -39.72 21.95 25.78
CA ALA A 179 -39.64 21.32 24.47
C ALA A 179 -38.18 21.07 24.08
N VAL A 180 -37.88 19.81 23.79
CA VAL A 180 -36.62 19.38 23.21
C VAL A 180 -36.56 19.85 21.77
N THR A 181 -35.62 20.74 21.46
CA THR A 181 -35.40 21.23 20.09
C THR A 181 -34.30 20.40 19.45
N THR A 182 -34.67 19.59 18.45
CA THR A 182 -33.71 18.98 17.53
C THR A 182 -33.11 20.07 16.64
N LEU A 183 -31.79 20.24 16.67
CA LEU A 183 -31.08 21.30 15.94
C LEU A 183 -30.28 20.78 14.75
N SER A 184 -29.87 19.51 14.80
CA SER A 184 -29.18 18.85 13.68
C SER A 184 -29.43 17.34 13.76
N GLU A 185 -29.69 16.69 12.64
CA GLU A 185 -29.75 15.23 12.54
C GLU A 185 -28.90 14.77 11.35
N ARG A 186 -28.15 13.69 11.55
CA ARG A 186 -27.31 13.07 10.52
C ARG A 186 -27.51 11.56 10.53
N VAL A 187 -27.71 10.99 9.36
CA VAL A 187 -27.83 9.54 9.18
C VAL A 187 -26.50 8.99 8.66
N LEU A 188 -26.00 7.91 9.28
CA LEU A 188 -24.80 7.17 8.87
C LEU A 188 -25.11 6.23 7.69
N VAL A 189 -24.09 5.76 6.97
CA VAL A 189 -24.23 4.92 5.77
C VAL A 189 -25.02 3.62 6.02
N ARG A 190 -24.99 3.10 7.25
CA ARG A 190 -25.73 1.90 7.69
C ARG A 190 -27.07 2.22 8.37
N GLY A 191 -27.59 3.45 8.23
CA GLY A 191 -28.92 3.88 8.70
C GLY A 191 -29.00 4.45 10.12
N GLN A 192 -27.92 4.42 10.90
CA GLN A 192 -27.91 4.94 12.28
C GLN A 192 -28.05 6.45 12.32
N LYS A 193 -28.77 6.99 13.30
CA LYS A 193 -29.02 8.42 13.47
C LYS A 193 -28.13 9.03 14.56
N LEU A 194 -27.54 10.16 14.26
CA LEU A 194 -26.83 11.04 15.19
C LEU A 194 -27.59 12.38 15.27
N THR A 195 -28.16 12.72 16.42
CA THR A 195 -29.04 13.90 16.55
C THR A 195 -28.53 14.84 17.64
N VAL A 196 -28.27 16.10 17.29
CA VAL A 196 -27.96 17.18 18.23
C VAL A 196 -29.25 17.77 18.78
N VAL A 197 -29.35 17.77 20.10
CA VAL A 197 -30.48 18.30 20.85
C VAL A 197 -30.00 19.35 21.84
N GLN A 198 -30.66 20.51 21.84
CA GLN A 198 -30.53 21.45 22.95
C GLN A 198 -31.61 21.20 23.99
N GLY A 199 -31.22 20.98 25.25
CA GLY A 199 -32.16 20.76 26.34
C GLY A 199 -31.59 19.99 27.53
N SER A 200 -32.48 19.56 28.42
CA SER A 200 -32.13 18.69 29.56
C SER A 200 -32.13 17.22 29.15
N ILE A 201 -31.08 16.48 29.53
CA ILE A 201 -30.89 15.06 29.14
C ILE A 201 -32.00 14.13 29.66
N VAL A 202 -32.68 14.50 30.74
CA VAL A 202 -33.81 13.77 31.31
C VAL A 202 -35.11 13.87 30.49
N ASN A 203 -35.18 14.75 29.51
CA ASN A 203 -36.36 14.92 28.63
C ASN A 203 -36.26 14.05 27.35
N ILE A 204 -35.17 13.29 27.17
CA ILE A 204 -34.91 12.50 25.96
C ILE A 204 -35.44 11.09 26.10
N LYS A 205 -36.14 10.61 25.06
CA LYS A 205 -36.55 9.21 24.94
C LYS A 205 -35.44 8.42 24.25
N ALA A 206 -34.64 7.73 25.04
CA ALA A 206 -33.58 6.81 24.61
C ALA A 206 -33.52 5.64 25.62
N ASP A 207 -32.97 4.49 25.24
CA ASP A 207 -32.92 3.31 26.12
C ASP A 207 -31.95 3.50 27.30
N ALA A 208 -30.86 4.24 27.06
CA ALA A 208 -29.92 4.66 28.09
C ALA A 208 -29.60 6.16 28.07
N ILE A 209 -29.35 6.72 29.25
CA ILE A 209 -28.71 8.02 29.44
C ILE A 209 -27.29 7.82 29.97
N VAL A 210 -26.32 8.59 29.47
CA VAL A 210 -24.95 8.63 30.02
C VAL A 210 -24.86 9.62 31.17
N HIS A 211 -24.32 9.17 32.29
CA HIS A 211 -23.99 9.96 33.48
C HIS A 211 -22.45 10.06 33.64
N PRO A 212 -21.85 11.20 33.27
CA PRO A 212 -20.44 11.49 33.52
C PRO A 212 -20.20 11.66 35.02
N THR A 213 -19.33 10.83 35.58
CA THR A 213 -19.11 10.70 37.02
C THR A 213 -17.64 10.38 37.33
N ASN A 214 -17.34 9.89 38.53
CA ASN A 214 -16.02 9.50 39.01
C ASN A 214 -16.08 8.21 39.86
N ASP A 215 -14.93 7.81 40.41
CA ASP A 215 -14.74 6.78 41.44
C ASP A 215 -15.83 6.68 42.53
N SER A 216 -16.38 7.83 42.94
CA SER A 216 -17.36 7.99 44.02
C SER A 216 -18.80 8.20 43.51
N PHE A 217 -19.07 7.94 42.23
CA PHE A 217 -20.39 8.06 41.58
C PHE A 217 -21.06 9.43 41.84
N TYR A 218 -20.27 10.50 41.83
CA TYR A 218 -20.69 11.87 42.08
C TYR A 218 -21.88 12.31 41.19
N MET A 219 -23.07 12.39 41.78
CA MET A 219 -24.32 12.85 41.16
C MET A 219 -24.45 14.39 41.08
N GLY A 220 -23.34 15.13 40.99
CA GLY A 220 -23.37 16.59 40.86
C GLY A 220 -23.14 17.07 39.43
N GLY A 221 -22.67 18.31 39.28
CA GLY A 221 -22.63 18.97 37.95
C GLY A 221 -24.03 19.15 37.36
N ASP A 222 -24.10 19.52 36.08
CA ASP A 222 -25.39 19.85 35.46
C ASP A 222 -26.21 18.59 35.11
N VAL A 223 -25.54 17.55 34.59
CA VAL A 223 -26.16 16.24 34.30
C VAL A 223 -26.62 15.53 35.57
N GLY A 224 -25.75 15.37 36.57
CA GLY A 224 -26.09 14.64 37.81
C GLY A 224 -27.21 15.32 38.61
N LYS A 225 -27.22 16.66 38.68
CA LYS A 225 -28.33 17.41 39.31
C LYS A 225 -29.66 17.19 38.58
N ALA A 226 -29.66 17.27 37.24
CA ALA A 226 -30.87 17.05 36.45
C ALA A 226 -31.42 15.63 36.64
N LEU A 227 -30.55 14.62 36.61
CA LEU A 227 -30.88 13.22 36.88
C LEU A 227 -31.54 13.04 38.25
N ILE A 228 -30.91 13.54 39.33
CA ILE A 228 -31.45 13.43 40.69
C ILE A 228 -32.76 14.21 40.90
N GLN A 229 -32.93 15.35 40.23
CA GLN A 229 -34.14 16.16 40.33
C GLN A 229 -35.39 15.41 39.85
N VAL A 230 -35.24 14.56 38.82
CA VAL A 230 -36.33 13.74 38.27
C VAL A 230 -36.38 12.36 38.92
N GLY A 231 -35.23 11.69 39.04
CA GLY A 231 -35.07 10.35 39.61
C GLY A 231 -35.39 10.24 41.11
N ARG A 232 -35.26 11.35 41.85
CA ARG A 232 -35.47 11.47 43.30
C ARG A 232 -34.70 10.41 44.10
N GLN A 233 -35.25 9.93 45.20
CA GLN A 233 -34.57 9.01 46.12
C GLN A 233 -34.28 7.65 45.46
N GLN A 234 -35.23 7.10 44.69
CA GLN A 234 -35.07 5.79 44.03
C GLN A 234 -33.86 5.75 43.08
N LEU A 235 -33.55 6.86 42.38
CA LEU A 235 -32.33 6.96 41.58
C LEU A 235 -31.07 7.04 42.44
N ARG A 236 -31.10 7.74 43.60
CA ARG A 236 -29.97 7.73 44.55
C ARG A 236 -29.68 6.32 45.04
N ASP A 237 -30.72 5.56 45.34
CA ASP A 237 -30.62 4.18 45.83
C ASP A 237 -30.03 3.27 44.74
N ALA A 238 -30.52 3.37 43.50
CA ALA A 238 -29.99 2.62 42.34
C ALA A 238 -28.51 2.93 42.07
N VAL A 239 -28.10 4.21 42.12
CA VAL A 239 -26.69 4.59 41.92
C VAL A 239 -25.81 4.17 43.10
N THR A 240 -26.33 4.23 44.33
CA THR A 240 -25.62 3.75 45.53
C THR A 240 -25.44 2.24 45.50
N GLN A 241 -26.36 1.50 44.88
CA GLN A 241 -26.22 0.07 44.64
C GLN A 241 -25.18 -0.22 43.56
N ALA A 242 -25.24 0.48 42.42
CA ALA A 242 -24.24 0.36 41.36
C ALA A 242 -22.80 0.64 41.84
N ALA A 243 -22.63 1.58 42.78
CA ALA A 243 -21.34 1.89 43.40
C ALA A 243 -20.81 0.81 44.37
N LYS A 244 -21.64 -0.16 44.77
CA LYS A 244 -21.22 -1.37 45.50
C LYS A 244 -20.90 -2.52 44.55
N ASP A 245 -21.69 -2.64 43.48
CA ASP A 245 -21.62 -3.77 42.55
C ASP A 245 -20.48 -3.61 41.51
N ALA A 246 -20.05 -2.38 41.24
CA ALA A 246 -18.93 -2.09 40.34
C ALA A 246 -18.08 -0.90 40.81
N THR A 247 -16.76 -1.04 40.77
CA THR A 247 -15.79 0.03 41.05
C THR A 247 -15.29 0.68 39.75
N LEU A 248 -15.43 2.00 39.65
CA LEU A 248 -14.85 2.79 38.57
C LEU A 248 -13.43 3.22 38.98
N ILE A 249 -12.42 2.44 38.57
CA ILE A 249 -11.03 2.61 39.04
C ILE A 249 -10.28 3.66 38.22
N ASN A 250 -10.43 3.64 36.89
CA ASN A 250 -9.67 4.48 35.96
C ASN A 250 -10.59 5.34 35.10
N ALA A 251 -10.04 6.42 34.55
CA ALA A 251 -10.75 7.21 33.56
C ALA A 251 -11.18 6.37 32.34
N GLY A 252 -12.39 6.63 31.87
CA GLY A 252 -13.04 5.88 30.79
C GLY A 252 -13.55 4.49 31.18
N ASP A 253 -13.43 4.06 32.44
CA ASP A 253 -14.16 2.88 32.91
C ASP A 253 -15.68 3.19 32.97
N VAL A 254 -16.51 2.17 32.75
CA VAL A 254 -17.97 2.30 32.64
C VAL A 254 -18.70 1.21 33.43
N THR A 255 -19.92 1.52 33.89
CA THR A 255 -20.88 0.52 34.40
C THR A 255 -22.31 0.97 34.09
N ILE A 256 -23.31 0.11 34.30
CA ILE A 256 -24.72 0.39 34.00
C ILE A 256 -25.60 0.13 35.24
N SER A 257 -26.64 0.94 35.42
CA SER A 257 -27.64 0.79 36.47
C SER A 257 -29.05 1.03 35.94
N ALA A 258 -30.06 0.69 36.74
CA ALA A 258 -31.45 1.04 36.42
C ALA A 258 -31.69 2.54 36.59
N ALA A 259 -32.56 3.11 35.75
CA ALA A 259 -32.87 4.55 35.71
C ALA A 259 -34.30 4.89 36.19
N PRO A 260 -34.68 4.60 37.47
CA PRO A 260 -36.04 4.80 37.94
C PRO A 260 -36.49 6.27 37.85
N ASN A 261 -37.76 6.45 37.46
CA ASN A 261 -38.42 7.74 37.16
C ASN A 261 -37.86 8.55 35.99
N LEU A 262 -36.87 8.04 35.24
CA LEU A 262 -36.40 8.66 34.01
C LEU A 262 -37.15 8.09 32.79
N SER A 263 -37.06 8.78 31.66
CA SER A 263 -37.57 8.33 30.36
C SER A 263 -36.80 7.16 29.76
N ALA A 264 -35.54 7.00 30.16
CA ALA A 264 -34.68 5.86 29.82
C ALA A 264 -34.81 4.76 30.88
N SER A 265 -34.65 3.50 30.47
CA SER A 265 -34.64 2.36 31.37
C SER A 265 -33.28 2.16 32.06
N HIS A 266 -32.20 2.63 31.43
CA HIS A 266 -30.82 2.43 31.92
C HIS A 266 -30.06 3.75 32.11
N LEU A 267 -29.10 3.74 33.04
CA LEU A 267 -28.14 4.81 33.27
C LEU A 267 -26.72 4.24 33.14
N ILE A 268 -25.98 4.70 32.12
CA ILE A 268 -24.58 4.31 31.90
C ILE A 268 -23.69 5.30 32.65
N HIS A 269 -23.04 4.83 33.70
CA HIS A 269 -22.05 5.58 34.47
C HIS A 269 -20.70 5.50 33.78
N VAL A 270 -20.05 6.65 33.58
CA VAL A 270 -18.70 6.72 33.00
C VAL A 270 -17.78 7.54 33.88
N PHE A 271 -16.57 7.03 34.19
CA PHE A 271 -15.54 7.83 34.83
C PHE A 271 -15.03 8.87 33.83
N SER A 272 -15.51 10.10 33.96
CA SER A 272 -15.21 11.21 33.06
C SER A 272 -13.76 11.66 33.25
N PRO A 273 -12.88 11.61 32.21
CA PRO A 273 -11.49 12.07 32.32
C PRO A 273 -11.39 13.57 32.62
N LYS A 274 -10.26 14.01 33.18
CA LYS A 274 -9.97 15.44 33.42
C LYS A 274 -8.97 15.96 32.39
N TRP A 275 -9.13 17.21 31.96
CA TRP A 275 -8.20 17.83 31.04
C TRP A 275 -6.90 18.19 31.75
N ASN A 276 -5.80 17.58 31.31
CA ASN A 276 -4.46 17.98 31.72
C ASN A 276 -3.79 18.76 30.58
N VAL A 277 -3.41 20.02 30.84
CA VAL A 277 -2.75 20.90 29.87
C VAL A 277 -1.34 20.40 29.52
N ASP A 278 -0.69 19.69 30.44
CA ASP A 278 0.66 19.14 30.26
C ASP A 278 0.64 17.72 29.64
N SER A 279 -0.47 16.98 29.80
CA SER A 279 -0.70 15.63 29.23
C SER A 279 -1.96 15.59 28.34
N GLN A 280 -1.96 16.37 27.26
CA GLN A 280 -3.13 16.54 26.38
C GLN A 280 -3.48 15.26 25.61
N GLU A 281 -2.47 14.54 25.10
CA GLU A 281 -2.67 13.29 24.35
C GLU A 281 -3.25 12.18 25.23
N GLU A 282 -2.77 12.06 26.48
CA GLU A 282 -3.30 11.14 27.48
C GLU A 282 -4.77 11.45 27.79
N SER A 283 -5.09 12.72 28.05
CA SER A 283 -6.47 13.19 28.28
C SER A 283 -7.39 12.82 27.10
N ILE A 284 -6.94 13.04 25.86
CA ILE A 284 -7.69 12.69 24.65
C ILE A 284 -7.87 11.17 24.54
N GLY A 285 -6.84 10.37 24.83
CA GLY A 285 -6.89 8.91 24.82
C GLY A 285 -7.89 8.35 25.84
N GLU A 286 -7.95 8.92 27.05
CA GLU A 286 -8.94 8.54 28.07
C GLU A 286 -10.36 8.85 27.62
N LEU A 287 -10.60 9.95 26.88
CA LEU A 287 -11.93 10.33 26.38
C LEU A 287 -12.36 9.49 25.16
N ASP A 288 -11.43 9.07 24.30
CA ASP A 288 -11.70 8.07 23.24
C ASP A 288 -12.10 6.73 23.88
N LYS A 289 -11.30 6.24 24.85
CA LYS A 289 -11.60 5.03 25.63
C LYS A 289 -12.97 5.12 26.30
N ALA A 290 -13.26 6.21 27.01
CA ALA A 290 -14.54 6.45 27.69
C ALA A 290 -15.73 6.31 26.72
N THR A 291 -15.62 6.93 25.55
CA THR A 291 -16.69 6.94 24.55
C THR A 291 -16.89 5.56 23.91
N LEU A 292 -15.80 4.87 23.55
CA LEU A 292 -15.86 3.50 23.02
C LEU A 292 -16.48 2.52 24.03
N ASN A 293 -16.12 2.65 25.30
CA ASN A 293 -16.63 1.80 26.37
C ASN A 293 -18.13 1.98 26.61
N ILE A 294 -18.65 3.22 26.57
CA ILE A 294 -20.10 3.50 26.63
C ILE A 294 -20.84 2.76 25.52
N LEU A 295 -20.35 2.86 24.28
CA LEU A 295 -21.00 2.29 23.09
C LEU A 295 -20.96 0.76 23.12
N THR A 296 -19.80 0.20 23.49
CA THR A 296 -19.61 -1.24 23.62
C THR A 296 -20.53 -1.82 24.69
N LEU A 297 -20.65 -1.17 25.86
CA LEU A 297 -21.56 -1.61 26.92
C LEU A 297 -23.02 -1.50 26.50
N ALA A 298 -23.43 -0.41 25.84
CA ALA A 298 -24.80 -0.25 25.36
C ALA A 298 -25.18 -1.32 24.30
N ASP A 299 -24.27 -1.63 23.38
CA ASP A 299 -24.48 -2.66 22.36
C ASP A 299 -24.54 -4.08 22.94
N GLN A 300 -23.68 -4.38 23.94
CA GLN A 300 -23.70 -5.64 24.70
C GLN A 300 -25.00 -5.85 25.47
N GLN A 301 -25.62 -4.77 25.96
CA GLN A 301 -26.92 -4.81 26.64
C GLN A 301 -28.11 -4.79 25.64
N GLY A 302 -27.85 -4.89 24.33
CA GLY A 302 -28.88 -4.96 23.29
C GLY A 302 -29.64 -3.64 23.09
N LEU A 303 -29.10 -2.52 23.55
CA LEU A 303 -29.78 -1.22 23.48
C LEU A 303 -29.78 -0.68 22.05
N THR A 304 -30.86 0.02 21.68
CA THR A 304 -31.02 0.62 20.36
C THR A 304 -30.72 2.12 20.35
N SER A 305 -30.78 2.79 21.50
CA SER A 305 -30.60 4.22 21.59
C SER A 305 -29.93 4.72 22.88
N VAL A 306 -29.06 5.73 22.75
CA VAL A 306 -28.28 6.30 23.87
C VAL A 306 -28.24 7.83 23.81
N ALA A 307 -28.50 8.48 24.93
CA ALA A 307 -28.34 9.92 25.11
C ALA A 307 -27.00 10.24 25.79
N ILE A 308 -26.13 10.97 25.08
CA ILE A 308 -24.76 11.29 25.48
C ILE A 308 -24.63 12.82 25.68
N PRO A 309 -24.23 13.32 26.86
CA PRO A 309 -23.90 14.73 27.06
C PRO A 309 -22.49 15.04 26.50
N SER A 310 -22.09 16.31 26.47
CA SER A 310 -20.69 16.64 26.18
C SER A 310 -19.78 16.24 27.36
N ILE A 311 -19.26 15.00 27.32
CA ILE A 311 -18.45 14.41 28.37
C ILE A 311 -17.19 15.25 28.60
N SER A 312 -16.82 15.42 29.87
CA SER A 312 -15.65 16.16 30.35
C SER A 312 -15.52 17.65 30.00
N SER A 313 -16.31 18.23 29.09
CA SER A 313 -16.20 19.65 28.69
C SER A 313 -16.82 20.67 29.66
N GLY A 314 -17.34 20.19 30.79
CA GLY A 314 -17.84 21.02 31.90
C GLY A 314 -16.77 21.19 32.98
N ARG A 315 -17.09 20.76 34.21
CA ARG A 315 -16.20 20.85 35.40
C ARG A 315 -14.81 20.24 35.19
N ASN A 316 -14.67 19.26 34.31
CA ASN A 316 -13.41 18.56 34.02
C ASN A 316 -12.51 19.30 33.02
N GLY A 317 -12.92 20.46 32.49
CA GLY A 317 -12.05 21.43 31.84
C GLY A 317 -11.63 21.12 30.41
N PHE A 318 -12.17 20.09 29.75
CA PHE A 318 -11.85 19.85 28.33
C PHE A 318 -12.32 21.03 27.46
N PRO A 319 -11.49 21.53 26.53
CA PRO A 319 -11.95 22.43 25.49
C PRO A 319 -13.12 21.80 24.72
N LYS A 320 -14.25 22.52 24.59
CA LYS A 320 -15.48 21.98 23.99
C LYS A 320 -15.26 21.43 22.58
N GLN A 321 -14.45 22.12 21.76
CA GLN A 321 -14.06 21.65 20.42
C GLN A 321 -13.37 20.28 20.47
N THR A 322 -12.34 20.15 21.31
CA THR A 322 -11.56 18.91 21.47
C THR A 322 -12.44 17.77 21.97
N ALA A 323 -13.29 18.03 22.98
CA ALA A 323 -14.22 17.02 23.49
C ALA A 323 -15.17 16.51 22.40
N ALA A 324 -15.79 17.41 21.64
CA ALA A 324 -16.68 17.05 20.54
C ALA A 324 -15.95 16.25 19.44
N GLN A 325 -14.75 16.68 19.05
CA GLN A 325 -13.91 15.98 18.08
C GLN A 325 -13.57 14.56 18.52
N THR A 326 -13.14 14.37 19.77
CA THR A 326 -12.77 13.06 20.32
C THR A 326 -13.98 12.14 20.44
N ILE A 327 -15.11 12.62 20.99
CA ILE A 327 -16.34 11.82 21.16
C ILE A 327 -16.88 11.38 19.79
N LEU A 328 -16.90 12.28 18.81
CA LEU A 328 -17.29 11.94 17.44
C LEU A 328 -16.31 10.96 16.80
N ALA A 329 -14.99 11.16 16.95
CA ALA A 329 -13.96 10.24 16.43
C ALA A 329 -14.15 8.80 16.96
N ALA A 330 -14.36 8.66 18.26
CA ALA A 330 -14.64 7.38 18.92
C ALA A 330 -15.93 6.72 18.39
N LEU A 331 -17.00 7.49 18.19
CA LEU A 331 -18.24 7.01 17.56
C LEU A 331 -18.02 6.48 16.15
N SER A 332 -17.29 7.21 15.30
CA SER A 332 -16.95 6.74 13.96
C SER A 332 -16.04 5.50 13.99
N LYS A 333 -15.17 5.36 14.99
CA LYS A 333 -14.31 4.19 15.18
C LYS A 333 -15.15 2.96 15.56
N PHE A 334 -16.07 3.11 16.50
CA PHE A 334 -17.03 2.06 16.89
C PHE A 334 -17.85 1.55 15.69
N PHE A 335 -18.57 2.43 14.98
CA PHE A 335 -19.45 2.01 13.87
C PHE A 335 -18.71 1.44 12.64
N ARG A 336 -17.40 1.66 12.51
CA ARG A 336 -16.54 1.04 11.48
C ARG A 336 -16.03 -0.34 11.90
N GLN A 337 -15.61 -0.47 13.15
CA GLN A 337 -14.99 -1.70 13.67
C GLN A 337 -16.03 -2.77 14.02
N THR A 338 -17.25 -2.36 14.41
CA THR A 338 -18.34 -3.27 14.77
C THR A 338 -19.10 -3.71 13.51
N ALA A 339 -19.01 -5.01 13.18
CA ALA A 339 -19.63 -5.58 11.98
C ALA A 339 -21.16 -5.48 12.00
N THR A 340 -21.77 -5.71 13.16
CA THR A 340 -23.22 -5.68 13.44
C THR A 340 -23.44 -5.07 14.83
N THR A 341 -24.34 -4.09 14.96
CA THR A 341 -24.67 -3.42 16.23
C THR A 341 -26.18 -3.19 16.32
N ASN A 342 -26.71 -3.24 17.55
CA ASN A 342 -28.10 -2.91 17.88
C ASN A 342 -28.35 -1.40 17.93
N LEU A 343 -27.30 -0.60 18.14
CA LEU A 343 -27.39 0.87 18.26
C LEU A 343 -27.81 1.52 16.94
N GLN A 344 -29.02 2.08 16.96
CA GLN A 344 -29.65 2.78 15.83
C GLN A 344 -29.70 4.30 16.02
N HIS A 345 -29.76 4.82 17.25
CA HIS A 345 -29.93 6.27 17.48
C HIS A 345 -29.09 6.80 18.66
N ILE A 346 -28.24 7.78 18.40
CA ILE A 346 -27.45 8.47 19.42
C ILE A 346 -27.83 9.95 19.47
N PHE A 347 -28.18 10.42 20.66
CA PHE A 347 -28.55 11.81 20.91
C PHE A 347 -27.40 12.54 21.62
N PHE A 348 -26.89 13.63 21.03
CA PHE A 348 -25.99 14.55 21.71
C PHE A 348 -26.82 15.61 22.43
N VAL A 349 -26.86 15.55 23.75
CA VAL A 349 -27.76 16.40 24.54
C VAL A 349 -26.97 17.49 25.26
N LEU A 350 -27.17 18.72 24.80
CA LEU A 350 -26.29 19.84 25.06
C LEU A 350 -27.09 20.96 25.71
N TYR A 351 -26.56 21.51 26.81
CA TYR A 351 -27.28 22.52 27.58
C TYR A 351 -27.05 23.94 27.03
N ASP A 352 -25.79 24.27 26.75
CA ASP A 352 -25.37 25.61 26.33
C ASP A 352 -25.17 25.76 24.81
N ALA A 353 -25.38 26.98 24.31
CA ALA A 353 -25.34 27.30 22.89
C ALA A 353 -23.93 27.16 22.26
N GLU A 354 -22.87 27.27 23.04
CA GLU A 354 -21.50 27.09 22.55
C GLU A 354 -21.24 25.60 22.25
N SER A 355 -21.56 24.71 23.19
CA SER A 355 -21.48 23.25 22.94
C SER A 355 -22.38 22.84 21.77
N VAL A 356 -23.61 23.38 21.69
CA VAL A 356 -24.53 23.16 20.54
C VAL A 356 -23.89 23.58 19.22
N ASN A 357 -23.33 24.78 19.14
CA ASN A 357 -22.66 25.26 17.92
C ASN A 357 -21.45 24.39 17.58
N VAL A 358 -20.64 23.99 18.56
CA VAL A 358 -19.48 23.11 18.38
C VAL A 358 -19.92 21.76 17.82
N TYR A 359 -20.87 21.05 18.44
CA TYR A 359 -21.32 19.73 17.96
C TYR A 359 -22.07 19.81 16.64
N THR A 360 -22.83 20.89 16.38
CA THR A 360 -23.48 21.09 15.08
C THR A 360 -22.46 21.36 13.98
N THR A 361 -21.46 22.19 14.27
CA THR A 361 -20.35 22.49 13.35
C THR A 361 -19.51 21.25 13.10
N GLU A 362 -19.16 20.50 14.14
CA GLU A 362 -18.44 19.24 14.02
C GLU A 362 -19.28 18.19 13.28
N LEU A 363 -20.57 18.01 13.56
CA LEU A 363 -21.41 17.07 12.77
C LEU A 363 -21.64 17.51 11.32
N GLN A 364 -21.30 18.76 10.95
CA GLN A 364 -21.24 19.23 9.56
C GLN A 364 -19.82 19.07 8.95
N GLN A 365 -18.76 19.38 9.70
CA GLN A 365 -17.36 19.37 9.23
C GLN A 365 -16.72 17.97 9.27
N ASN A 366 -17.02 17.21 10.32
CA ASN A 366 -16.48 15.89 10.60
C ASN A 366 -17.15 14.88 9.68
N LYS A 367 -16.38 14.23 8.80
CA LYS A 367 -16.87 13.52 7.60
C LYS A 367 -17.41 12.12 7.90
N MET A 368 -18.29 11.98 8.89
CA MET A 368 -18.67 10.69 9.49
C MET A 368 -19.77 9.92 8.77
N ALA A 369 -20.46 10.52 7.80
CA ALA A 369 -21.44 9.82 6.96
C ALA A 369 -21.41 10.16 5.47
N GLU A 370 -20.63 11.16 5.04
CA GLU A 370 -20.46 11.48 3.61
C GLU A 370 -19.22 10.74 3.05
N GLY A 371 -19.14 9.45 3.37
CA GLY A 371 -18.07 8.55 2.99
C GLY A 371 -18.21 8.05 1.56
N GLU A 372 -18.04 8.95 0.59
CA GLU A 372 -17.28 8.75 -0.66
C GLU A 372 -17.46 9.97 -1.59
N SER A 373 -18.69 10.39 -1.88
CA SER A 373 -18.98 11.37 -2.95
C SER A 373 -18.59 12.83 -2.72
N LYS A 374 -18.29 13.28 -1.48
CA LYS A 374 -17.96 14.69 -1.16
C LYS A 374 -16.56 14.91 -0.56
N LEU A 375 -15.86 13.84 -0.18
CA LEU A 375 -14.43 13.93 0.16
C LEU A 375 -13.57 14.34 -1.05
N ILE A 376 -14.14 14.12 -2.22
CA ILE A 376 -13.56 14.25 -3.54
C ILE A 376 -14.60 15.01 -4.39
N ASP A 377 -14.96 16.23 -3.97
CA ASP A 377 -15.64 17.22 -4.82
C ASP A 377 -15.08 18.62 -4.52
N ILE A 378 -13.79 18.79 -4.87
CA ILE A 378 -13.05 20.05 -4.69
C ILE A 378 -12.78 20.70 -6.03
N GLN A 379 -12.80 22.02 -6.08
CA GLN A 379 -12.39 22.79 -7.25
C GLN A 379 -11.49 23.97 -6.86
N ASP A 380 -10.50 24.25 -7.70
CA ASP A 380 -9.64 25.42 -7.58
C ASP A 380 -9.07 25.78 -8.96
N ASN A 381 -8.48 26.96 -9.05
CA ASN A 381 -7.98 27.50 -10.30
C ASN A 381 -6.48 27.26 -10.46
N PHE A 382 -6.09 26.79 -11.64
CA PHE A 382 -4.71 26.49 -12.01
C PHE A 382 -4.37 27.14 -13.36
N PHE A 383 -3.08 27.21 -13.68
CA PHE A 383 -2.58 27.52 -15.02
C PHE A 383 -1.96 26.27 -15.63
N LEU A 384 -2.01 26.11 -16.95
CA LEU A 384 -1.25 25.03 -17.60
C LEU A 384 0.21 25.47 -17.77
N HIS A 385 1.15 24.56 -17.55
CA HIS A 385 2.57 24.89 -17.72
C HIS A 385 2.88 25.34 -19.16
N GLY A 386 3.40 26.57 -19.29
CA GLY A 386 3.68 27.21 -20.57
C GLY A 386 2.60 28.17 -21.07
N ASP A 387 1.41 28.18 -20.46
CA ASP A 387 0.34 29.15 -20.73
C ASP A 387 -0.18 29.76 -19.41
N SER A 388 0.44 30.87 -19.00
CA SER A 388 -0.01 31.70 -17.87
C SER A 388 -1.06 32.74 -18.27
N SER A 389 -1.51 32.76 -19.53
CA SER A 389 -2.53 33.72 -20.01
C SER A 389 -3.96 33.20 -19.78
N LYS A 390 -4.10 31.90 -19.54
CA LYS A 390 -5.39 31.21 -19.39
C LYS A 390 -5.47 30.49 -18.05
N GLN A 391 -6.55 30.78 -17.33
CA GLN A 391 -6.89 30.14 -16.07
C GLN A 391 -7.82 28.95 -16.34
N TYR A 392 -7.56 27.82 -15.69
CA TYR A 392 -8.32 26.58 -15.82
C TYR A 392 -8.92 26.23 -14.46
N ILE A 393 -10.21 25.92 -14.44
CA ILE A 393 -10.84 25.32 -13.27
C ILE A 393 -10.50 23.83 -13.30
N VAL A 394 -9.88 23.35 -12.23
CA VAL A 394 -9.61 21.94 -12.01
C VAL A 394 -10.57 21.46 -10.94
N LYS A 395 -11.41 20.49 -11.27
CA LYS A 395 -12.40 19.89 -10.37
C LYS A 395 -12.09 18.40 -10.19
N LEU A 396 -11.87 17.98 -8.95
CA LEU A 396 -11.59 16.59 -8.60
C LEU A 396 -12.87 15.93 -8.08
N SER A 397 -13.38 14.95 -8.83
CA SER A 397 -14.50 14.07 -8.44
C SER A 397 -13.99 12.67 -8.05
N THR A 398 -14.83 11.86 -7.39
CA THR A 398 -14.53 10.44 -7.04
C THR A 398 -13.96 9.61 -8.20
N ASN A 399 -14.45 9.86 -9.42
CA ASN A 399 -14.17 9.03 -10.60
C ASN A 399 -13.23 9.69 -11.61
N CYS A 400 -13.20 11.02 -11.69
CA CYS A 400 -12.33 11.75 -12.60
C CYS A 400 -11.83 13.11 -12.05
N LEU A 401 -10.67 13.53 -12.53
CA LEU A 401 -10.22 14.91 -12.51
C LEU A 401 -10.68 15.58 -13.81
N SER A 402 -11.48 16.64 -13.68
CA SER A 402 -11.98 17.45 -14.79
C SER A 402 -11.18 18.74 -14.87
N ILE A 403 -10.78 19.15 -16.07
CA ILE A 403 -10.03 20.37 -16.34
C ILE A 403 -10.76 21.12 -17.47
N TYR A 404 -11.19 22.36 -17.21
CA TYR A 404 -11.86 23.19 -18.22
C TYR A 404 -11.40 24.64 -18.13
N LEU A 405 -11.44 25.34 -19.27
CA LEU A 405 -11.02 26.74 -19.37
C LEU A 405 -12.03 27.65 -18.65
N GLN A 406 -11.54 28.62 -17.87
CA GLN A 406 -12.38 29.63 -17.23
C GLN A 406 -12.72 30.73 -18.25
N ASN A 407 -14.00 30.84 -18.62
CA ASN A 407 -14.50 31.93 -19.46
C ASN A 407 -14.93 33.14 -18.60
N ASN A 408 -14.86 34.35 -19.15
CA ASN A 408 -15.10 35.62 -18.43
C ASN A 408 -16.57 35.92 -18.09
N GLU A 409 -17.52 35.03 -18.39
CA GLU A 409 -18.95 35.22 -18.13
C GLU A 409 -19.42 34.29 -17.01
N ASN A 410 -20.07 34.85 -15.98
CA ASN A 410 -20.59 34.14 -14.80
C ASN A 410 -21.84 33.28 -15.12
N GLN A 411 -21.73 32.34 -16.07
CA GLN A 411 -22.75 31.33 -16.33
C GLN A 411 -22.16 29.92 -16.25
N GLU A 412 -22.64 29.11 -15.31
CA GLU A 412 -22.47 27.66 -15.36
C GLU A 412 -23.23 27.12 -16.58
N ARG A 413 -22.52 26.94 -17.71
CA ARG A 413 -23.03 26.19 -18.86
C ARG A 413 -22.65 24.71 -18.74
N SER A 414 -23.51 23.86 -19.29
CA SER A 414 -23.44 22.39 -19.15
C SER A 414 -22.11 21.81 -19.64
N ALA A 415 -21.65 20.75 -18.97
CA ALA A 415 -20.30 20.18 -19.06
C ALA A 415 -19.96 19.41 -20.36
N LEU A 416 -20.43 19.87 -21.53
CA LEU A 416 -20.16 19.27 -22.85
C LEU A 416 -19.55 20.26 -23.86
N ASP A 417 -18.85 21.30 -23.40
CA ASP A 417 -18.01 22.12 -24.29
C ASP A 417 -16.73 21.38 -24.71
N ASN A 418 -16.36 21.52 -26.00
CA ASN A 418 -15.21 20.87 -26.67
C ASN A 418 -13.82 21.14 -26.04
N ASN A 419 -13.73 22.00 -25.01
CA ASN A 419 -12.50 22.34 -24.29
C ASN A 419 -12.37 21.65 -22.90
N THR A 420 -13.30 20.77 -22.54
CA THR A 420 -13.24 20.03 -21.26
C THR A 420 -12.39 18.77 -21.39
N GLN A 421 -11.36 18.63 -20.55
CA GLN A 421 -10.55 17.42 -20.45
C GLN A 421 -10.92 16.62 -19.19
N LEU A 422 -11.36 15.38 -19.39
CA LEU A 422 -11.66 14.43 -18.32
C LEU A 422 -10.51 13.40 -18.18
N ILE A 423 -9.98 13.26 -16.98
CA ILE A 423 -8.93 12.27 -16.65
C ILE A 423 -9.50 11.29 -15.60
N PRO A 424 -9.76 10.02 -15.95
CA PRO A 424 -10.20 9.02 -14.98
C PRO A 424 -9.15 8.81 -13.88
N ILE A 425 -9.58 8.74 -12.63
CA ILE A 425 -8.70 8.49 -11.47
C ILE A 425 -7.90 7.17 -11.62
N ASP A 426 -8.48 6.15 -12.26
CA ASP A 426 -7.82 4.88 -12.60
C ASP A 426 -6.62 4.98 -13.54
N ASP A 427 -6.53 6.07 -14.30
CA ASP A 427 -5.50 6.33 -15.29
C ASP A 427 -4.45 7.34 -14.74
N ILE A 428 -4.73 7.98 -13.59
CA ILE A 428 -3.72 8.70 -12.78
C ILE A 428 -2.95 7.67 -11.95
N TYR A 429 -1.64 7.66 -12.15
CA TYR A 429 -0.74 6.68 -11.56
C TYR A 429 0.06 7.24 -10.39
N GLY A 430 0.35 8.56 -10.40
CA GLY A 430 0.95 9.28 -9.28
C GLY A 430 0.91 10.79 -9.48
N CYS A 431 1.24 11.55 -8.43
CA CYS A 431 0.99 12.99 -8.34
C CYS A 431 2.05 13.71 -7.50
N LEU A 432 3.02 14.39 -8.09
CA LEU A 432 4.11 15.05 -7.36
C LEU A 432 3.96 16.58 -7.32
N CYS A 433 4.21 17.18 -6.15
CA CYS A 433 4.43 18.62 -6.01
C CYS A 433 5.90 18.97 -6.34
N MET A 434 6.12 20.01 -7.13
CA MET A 434 7.46 20.47 -7.51
C MET A 434 7.54 22.00 -7.48
N LYS A 435 8.71 22.57 -7.19
CA LYS A 435 8.96 24.01 -7.32
C LYS A 435 9.11 24.41 -8.80
N ASP A 436 8.63 25.59 -9.19
CA ASP A 436 8.95 26.16 -10.50
C ASP A 436 10.41 26.67 -10.51
N ASN A 437 11.22 26.22 -11.48
CA ASN A 437 12.64 26.59 -11.60
C ASN A 437 12.87 28.01 -12.15
N LYS A 438 11.85 28.64 -12.72
CA LYS A 438 11.89 30.00 -13.29
C LYS A 438 11.19 31.01 -12.39
N ASN A 439 10.09 30.63 -11.73
CA ASN A 439 9.34 31.51 -10.83
C ASN A 439 9.46 31.04 -9.36
N PRO A 440 10.16 31.77 -8.49
CA PRO A 440 10.46 31.31 -7.13
C PRO A 440 9.23 31.19 -6.22
N ILE A 441 8.08 31.78 -6.60
CA ILE A 441 6.81 31.82 -5.85
C ILE A 441 5.87 30.67 -6.27
N GLN A 442 6.05 30.09 -7.46
CA GLN A 442 5.11 29.12 -8.04
C GLN A 442 5.45 27.67 -7.68
N CYS A 443 4.39 26.86 -7.57
CA CYS A 443 4.49 25.41 -7.41
C CYS A 443 3.75 24.73 -8.57
N HIS A 444 4.21 23.55 -8.99
CA HIS A 444 3.50 22.70 -9.93
C HIS A 444 3.00 21.43 -9.26
N LEU A 445 1.82 20.98 -9.65
CA LEU A 445 1.27 19.67 -9.39
C LEU A 445 1.39 18.84 -10.67
N ASN A 446 2.20 17.77 -10.64
CA ASN A 446 2.54 16.96 -11.81
C ASN A 446 1.86 15.59 -11.74
N LEU A 447 0.90 15.36 -12.62
CA LEU A 447 0.13 14.13 -12.71
C LEU A 447 0.78 13.20 -13.74
N TYR A 448 1.16 12.00 -13.31
CA TYR A 448 1.71 10.96 -14.19
C TYR A 448 0.62 9.99 -14.60
N LEU A 449 0.45 9.78 -15.91
CA LEU A 449 -0.57 8.89 -16.46
C LEU A 449 0.09 7.81 -17.33
N TYR A 450 -0.41 6.58 -17.21
CA TYR A 450 0.06 5.43 -17.99
C TYR A 450 -1.12 4.79 -18.73
N SER A 451 -1.36 5.22 -19.98
CA SER A 451 -2.52 4.79 -20.78
C SER A 451 -2.15 3.81 -21.89
N LEU A 452 -3.01 2.83 -22.15
CA LEU A 452 -2.90 1.95 -23.31
C LEU A 452 -3.55 2.63 -24.52
N GLN A 453 -2.75 3.17 -25.43
CA GLN A 453 -3.23 3.82 -26.64
C GLN A 453 -3.10 2.89 -27.85
N GLN A 454 -4.12 2.89 -28.71
CA GLN A 454 -4.07 2.25 -30.03
C GLN A 454 -3.56 3.26 -31.06
N ALA A 455 -2.47 2.95 -31.76
CA ALA A 455 -2.03 3.76 -32.89
C ALA A 455 -2.98 3.57 -34.08
N LYS A 456 -3.54 4.67 -34.62
CA LYS A 456 -4.19 4.65 -35.94
C LYS A 456 -3.13 4.30 -36.99
N GLY A 457 -3.37 3.24 -37.76
CA GLY A 457 -2.48 2.83 -38.85
C GLY A 457 -2.63 3.77 -40.05
N ILE A 458 -1.50 4.14 -40.66
CA ILE A 458 -1.50 4.80 -41.97
C ILE A 458 -1.47 3.68 -43.02
N GLY A 459 -2.52 3.57 -43.83
CA GLY A 459 -2.63 2.63 -44.95
C GLY A 459 -2.98 1.18 -44.57
N GLY A 460 -4.26 0.82 -44.71
CA GLY A 460 -4.80 -0.49 -45.13
C GLY A 460 -4.47 -1.81 -44.39
N SER A 461 -3.35 -1.92 -43.67
CA SER A 461 -2.86 -3.21 -43.15
C SER A 461 -3.23 -3.44 -41.70
N PHE A 462 -3.99 -4.51 -41.45
CA PHE A 462 -4.60 -4.83 -40.15
C PHE A 462 -3.58 -5.36 -39.12
N SER A 463 -2.96 -4.45 -38.37
CA SER A 463 -2.52 -4.74 -37.00
C SER A 463 -2.51 -3.46 -36.16
N LYS A 464 -3.59 -3.23 -35.40
CA LYS A 464 -3.72 -2.10 -34.46
C LYS A 464 -2.63 -2.23 -33.39
N LYS A 465 -1.56 -1.43 -33.50
CA LYS A 465 -0.42 -1.50 -32.57
C LYS A 465 -0.74 -0.75 -31.28
N THR A 466 -1.24 -1.47 -30.28
CA THR A 466 -1.35 -0.94 -28.92
C THR A 466 0.04 -0.66 -28.33
N SER A 467 0.14 0.40 -27.54
CA SER A 467 1.31 0.71 -26.72
C SER A 467 0.92 1.43 -25.44
N LEU A 468 1.51 1.01 -24.33
CA LEU A 468 1.55 1.79 -23.11
C LEU A 468 2.33 3.10 -23.38
N GLN A 469 1.66 4.23 -23.16
CA GLN A 469 2.22 5.58 -23.26
C GLN A 469 2.17 6.25 -21.88
N ARG A 470 3.30 6.83 -21.47
CA ARG A 470 3.40 7.71 -20.32
C ARG A 470 3.20 9.15 -20.78
N SER A 471 2.16 9.80 -20.27
CA SER A 471 1.94 11.25 -20.38
C SER A 471 2.12 11.92 -19.02
N GLN A 472 2.18 13.25 -19.00
CA GLN A 472 2.24 14.04 -17.77
C GLN A 472 1.40 15.30 -17.95
N PHE A 473 0.67 15.70 -16.91
CA PHE A 473 -0.07 16.97 -16.87
C PHE A 473 0.48 17.82 -15.74
N LEU A 474 0.98 19.00 -16.10
CA LEU A 474 1.68 19.90 -15.18
C LEU A 474 0.80 21.13 -14.93
N LEU A 475 0.12 21.11 -13.78
CA LEU A 475 -0.77 22.16 -13.32
C LEU A 475 0.01 23.14 -12.43
N THR A 476 0.17 24.38 -12.87
CA THR A 476 0.84 25.43 -12.09
C THR A 476 -0.15 26.07 -11.13
N TYR A 477 0.22 26.10 -9.85
CA TYR A 477 -0.51 26.76 -8.78
C TYR A 477 0.22 28.04 -8.36
N ALA A 478 -0.49 29.16 -8.47
CA ALA A 478 0.05 30.52 -8.35
C ALA A 478 -1.00 31.47 -7.73
N LYS A 479 -1.71 31.00 -6.70
CA LYS A 479 -2.84 31.72 -6.08
C LYS A 479 -2.40 32.72 -5.01
N PHE A 480 -1.27 32.43 -4.36
CA PHE A 480 -0.70 33.24 -3.29
C PHE A 480 0.60 33.93 -3.75
N ASN A 481 0.97 35.01 -3.06
CA ASN A 481 2.14 35.83 -3.40
C ASN A 481 3.46 35.25 -2.85
N ASP A 482 3.39 34.14 -2.12
CA ASP A 482 4.51 33.44 -1.50
C ASP A 482 4.54 31.95 -1.87
N TYR A 483 5.74 31.37 -1.83
CA TYR A 483 5.95 29.97 -2.21
C TYR A 483 5.34 28.98 -1.21
N GLU A 484 5.36 29.30 0.09
CA GLU A 484 4.97 28.39 1.16
C GLU A 484 3.46 28.12 1.15
N SER A 485 2.65 29.15 0.95
CA SER A 485 1.19 29.04 0.81
C SER A 485 0.79 28.33 -0.48
N ASN A 486 1.49 28.59 -1.61
CA ASN A 486 1.27 27.86 -2.86
C ASN A 486 1.64 26.37 -2.72
N LEU A 487 2.75 26.05 -2.03
CA LEU A 487 3.17 24.68 -1.73
C LEU A 487 2.14 23.99 -0.82
N ALA A 488 1.73 24.62 0.28
CA ALA A 488 0.73 24.06 1.20
C ALA A 488 -0.62 23.78 0.53
N ALA A 489 -1.03 24.60 -0.43
CA ALA A 489 -2.21 24.35 -1.25
C ALA A 489 -2.00 23.20 -2.26
N ALA A 490 -0.86 23.17 -2.96
CA ALA A 490 -0.52 22.07 -3.87
C ALA A 490 -0.40 20.72 -3.13
N THR A 491 0.18 20.69 -1.93
CA THR A 491 0.27 19.50 -1.07
C THR A 491 -1.10 18.99 -0.64
N ARG A 492 -2.06 19.89 -0.33
CA ARG A 492 -3.46 19.49 -0.10
C ARG A 492 -4.07 18.85 -1.34
N TRP A 493 -3.85 19.42 -2.52
CA TRP A 493 -4.30 18.82 -3.78
C TRP A 493 -3.68 17.45 -4.07
N HIS A 494 -2.36 17.28 -3.87
CA HIS A 494 -1.70 15.97 -3.91
C HIS A 494 -2.36 14.97 -2.93
N TYR A 495 -2.63 15.39 -1.69
CA TYR A 495 -3.27 14.54 -0.69
C TYR A 495 -4.67 14.10 -1.14
N TYR A 496 -5.48 15.00 -1.69
CA TYR A 496 -6.83 14.68 -2.18
C TYR A 496 -6.79 13.76 -3.41
N ILE A 497 -5.92 14.03 -4.40
CA ILE A 497 -5.79 13.19 -5.60
C ILE A 497 -5.30 11.78 -5.23
N THR A 498 -4.27 11.66 -4.38
CA THR A 498 -3.79 10.35 -3.93
C THR A 498 -4.86 9.62 -3.11
N THR A 499 -5.59 10.31 -2.23
CA THR A 499 -6.72 9.71 -1.47
C THR A 499 -7.83 9.22 -2.41
N ALA A 500 -8.18 9.99 -3.45
CA ALA A 500 -9.15 9.56 -4.47
C ALA A 500 -8.68 8.31 -5.23
N ILE A 501 -7.40 8.27 -5.58
CA ILE A 501 -6.76 7.09 -6.18
C ILE A 501 -6.86 5.87 -5.26
N TYR A 502 -6.60 6.02 -3.96
CA TYR A 502 -6.67 4.91 -3.00
C TYR A 502 -8.09 4.42 -2.74
N LEU A 503 -9.06 5.33 -2.53
CA LEU A 503 -10.46 5.00 -2.29
C LEU A 503 -11.08 4.27 -3.49
N ARG A 504 -10.86 4.76 -4.71
CA ARG A 504 -11.35 4.10 -5.94
C ARG A 504 -10.81 2.68 -6.13
N ARG A 505 -9.67 2.36 -5.52
CA ARG A 505 -9.01 1.05 -5.58
C ARG A 505 -9.43 0.12 -4.42
N ASN A 506 -10.53 0.44 -3.73
CA ASN A 506 -11.09 -0.31 -2.60
C ASN A 506 -10.08 -0.59 -1.47
N LEU A 507 -9.14 0.32 -1.25
CA LEU A 507 -8.20 0.23 -0.13
C LEU A 507 -8.81 0.92 1.11
N PRO A 508 -9.02 0.21 2.24
CA PRO A 508 -9.60 0.76 3.45
C PRO A 508 -8.94 2.07 3.90
N PRO A 509 -9.68 3.07 4.43
CA PRO A 509 -9.10 4.36 4.84
C PRO A 509 -7.95 4.24 5.84
N GLU A 510 -8.02 3.29 6.77
CA GLU A 510 -6.92 2.97 7.71
C GLU A 510 -5.65 2.51 7.00
N ILE A 511 -5.80 1.81 5.86
CA ILE A 511 -4.70 1.37 5.00
C ILE A 511 -4.12 2.55 4.20
N VAL A 512 -4.88 3.61 3.89
CA VAL A 512 -4.38 4.79 3.16
C VAL A 512 -3.37 5.59 3.99
N THR A 513 -3.55 5.67 5.30
CA THR A 513 -2.53 6.20 6.22
C THR A 513 -1.48 5.14 6.56
N ALA A 514 -1.87 3.92 6.97
CA ALA A 514 -0.91 2.92 7.46
C ALA A 514 -0.04 2.23 6.38
N LYS A 515 -0.38 2.28 5.08
CA LYS A 515 0.52 1.83 3.99
C LYS A 515 1.47 2.91 3.48
N ARG A 516 1.24 4.20 3.75
CA ARG A 516 2.20 5.25 3.33
C ARG A 516 3.58 5.03 3.96
N ASP A 517 3.62 4.48 5.17
CA ASP A 517 4.87 4.16 5.88
C ASP A 517 5.41 2.74 5.62
N LYS A 518 4.61 1.83 5.03
CA LYS A 518 5.00 0.42 4.82
C LYS A 518 5.50 0.14 3.40
N ARG A 519 6.76 -0.25 3.32
CA ARG A 519 7.47 -0.60 2.08
C ARG A 519 7.03 -1.95 1.53
N ALA A 520 7.12 -2.14 0.21
CA ALA A 520 7.10 -3.46 -0.40
C ALA A 520 8.48 -4.13 -0.32
N LEU A 521 8.53 -5.44 -0.05
CA LEU A 521 9.77 -6.22 -0.07
C LEU A 521 10.05 -6.70 -1.49
N VAL A 522 11.20 -6.34 -2.09
CA VAL A 522 11.50 -6.62 -3.50
C VAL A 522 12.67 -7.59 -3.62
N PHE A 523 12.39 -8.85 -3.93
CA PHE A 523 13.42 -9.83 -4.26
C PHE A 523 13.86 -9.68 -5.71
N VAL A 524 15.16 -9.55 -5.94
CA VAL A 524 15.76 -9.53 -7.28
C VAL A 524 16.73 -10.70 -7.40
N ASN A 525 16.57 -11.53 -8.43
CA ASN A 525 17.59 -12.53 -8.74
C ASN A 525 18.66 -11.90 -9.66
N PRO A 526 19.93 -11.75 -9.24
CA PRO A 526 20.98 -11.14 -10.07
C PRO A 526 21.28 -11.92 -11.36
N ALA A 527 20.96 -13.22 -11.40
CA ALA A 527 21.11 -14.11 -12.55
C ALA A 527 19.84 -14.19 -13.44
N GLY A 528 18.72 -13.60 -13.03
CA GLY A 528 17.47 -13.58 -13.79
C GLY A 528 17.58 -12.89 -15.17
N GLY A 529 17.07 -13.53 -16.22
CA GLY A 529 16.97 -12.94 -17.56
C GLY A 529 18.35 -12.68 -18.20
N ALA A 530 19.17 -13.74 -18.31
CA ALA A 530 20.62 -13.64 -18.58
C ALA A 530 21.36 -12.74 -17.56
N GLY A 531 20.82 -12.66 -16.34
CA GLY A 531 21.18 -11.75 -15.26
C GLY A 531 21.21 -10.28 -15.66
N LYS A 532 20.18 -9.86 -16.39
CA LYS A 532 19.83 -8.45 -16.64
C LYS A 532 18.74 -7.95 -15.68
N ALA A 533 18.11 -8.83 -14.89
CA ALA A 533 17.03 -8.50 -13.94
C ALA A 533 17.28 -7.21 -13.14
N TYR A 534 18.34 -7.14 -12.33
CA TYR A 534 18.65 -5.94 -11.55
C TYR A 534 18.80 -4.67 -12.41
N ARG A 535 19.44 -4.80 -13.58
CA ARG A 535 19.58 -3.69 -14.53
C ARG A 535 18.23 -3.23 -15.08
N HIS A 536 17.33 -4.17 -15.35
CA HIS A 536 15.97 -3.86 -15.80
C HIS A 536 15.15 -3.17 -14.70
N VAL A 537 15.29 -3.57 -13.43
CA VAL A 537 14.69 -2.85 -12.31
C VAL A 537 15.21 -1.41 -12.28
N MET A 538 16.54 -1.20 -12.25
CA MET A 538 17.12 0.15 -12.21
C MET A 538 16.79 1.02 -13.43
N GLU A 539 16.87 0.47 -14.65
CA GLU A 539 16.72 1.26 -15.89
C GLU A 539 15.26 1.46 -16.34
N HIS A 540 14.29 0.71 -15.79
CA HIS A 540 12.88 0.74 -16.23
C HIS A 540 11.82 0.79 -15.12
N VAL A 541 12.11 0.32 -13.90
CA VAL A 541 11.12 0.22 -12.81
C VAL A 541 11.24 1.38 -11.83
N ILE A 542 12.45 1.73 -11.38
CA ILE A 542 12.67 2.75 -10.34
C ILE A 542 12.03 4.10 -10.70
N GLY A 543 12.18 4.56 -11.94
CA GLY A 543 11.54 5.81 -12.39
C GLY A 543 10.01 5.73 -12.41
N VAL A 544 9.43 4.56 -12.73
CA VAL A 544 7.98 4.34 -12.70
C VAL A 544 7.46 4.35 -11.26
N TRP A 545 8.16 3.70 -10.34
CA TRP A 545 7.80 3.65 -8.92
C TRP A 545 8.03 4.98 -8.20
N SER A 546 9.07 5.73 -8.54
CA SER A 546 9.28 7.09 -8.03
C SER A 546 8.19 8.07 -8.48
N GLU A 547 7.64 7.91 -9.68
CA GLU A 547 6.51 8.72 -10.16
C GLU A 547 5.17 8.37 -9.50
N ALA A 548 5.04 7.15 -8.96
CA ALA A 548 3.88 6.67 -8.20
C ALA A 548 4.06 6.73 -6.67
N GLU A 549 5.19 7.28 -6.20
CA GLU A 549 5.53 7.35 -4.76
C GLU A 549 5.51 5.98 -4.06
N PHE A 550 5.79 4.92 -4.83
CA PHE A 550 5.79 3.54 -4.36
C PHE A 550 7.04 3.28 -3.52
N THR A 551 6.86 2.95 -2.24
CA THR A 551 7.95 2.72 -1.29
C THR A 551 8.35 1.24 -1.26
N TYR A 552 9.65 0.95 -1.27
CA TYR A 552 10.14 -0.43 -1.36
C TYR A 552 11.53 -0.62 -0.72
N HIS A 553 11.90 -1.87 -0.46
CA HIS A 553 13.24 -2.29 -0.06
C HIS A 553 13.71 -3.44 -0.97
N ILE A 554 14.94 -3.36 -1.51
CA ILE A 554 15.45 -4.37 -2.46
C ILE A 554 16.39 -5.34 -1.77
N ILE A 555 16.11 -6.64 -1.90
CA ILE A 555 17.00 -7.74 -1.52
C ILE A 555 17.49 -8.45 -2.77
N MET A 556 18.79 -8.71 -2.81
CA MET A 556 19.40 -9.54 -3.84
C MET A 556 19.41 -10.99 -3.37
N THR A 557 18.83 -11.92 -4.15
CA THR A 557 18.97 -13.35 -3.83
C THR A 557 20.39 -13.83 -4.15
N GLU A 558 20.88 -14.81 -3.39
CA GLU A 558 22.30 -15.22 -3.42
C GLU A 558 22.49 -16.70 -3.79
N TYR A 559 21.54 -17.54 -3.40
CA TYR A 559 21.48 -18.98 -3.64
C TYR A 559 20.01 -19.38 -3.90
N ALA A 560 19.80 -20.58 -4.44
CA ALA A 560 18.45 -21.13 -4.63
C ALA A 560 17.84 -21.48 -3.26
N GLY A 561 16.60 -21.04 -3.02
CA GLY A 561 15.95 -21.10 -1.70
C GLY A 561 16.12 -19.84 -0.84
N HIS A 562 16.99 -18.90 -1.20
CA HIS A 562 17.22 -17.71 -0.36
C HIS A 562 15.93 -16.88 -0.15
N ALA A 563 15.02 -16.81 -1.13
CA ALA A 563 13.75 -16.10 -0.91
C ALA A 563 12.80 -16.90 -0.03
N ARG A 564 12.77 -18.24 -0.14
CA ARG A 564 12.01 -19.15 0.73
C ARG A 564 12.40 -18.96 2.19
N ASP A 565 13.68 -19.02 2.48
CA ASP A 565 14.23 -18.94 3.85
C ASP A 565 14.02 -17.54 4.45
N TYR A 566 14.14 -16.50 3.62
CA TYR A 566 13.91 -15.12 4.05
C TYR A 566 12.43 -14.89 4.41
N VAL A 567 11.48 -15.22 3.53
CA VAL A 567 10.05 -14.97 3.82
C VAL A 567 9.50 -15.86 4.92
N HIS A 568 10.13 -17.01 5.20
CA HIS A 568 9.80 -17.84 6.36
C HIS A 568 10.08 -17.13 7.69
N SER A 569 11.07 -16.23 7.75
CA SER A 569 11.56 -15.60 8.99
C SER A 569 11.19 -14.12 9.18
N ILE A 570 10.68 -13.41 8.15
CA ILE A 570 10.27 -12.00 8.29
C ILE A 570 9.06 -11.79 9.21
N GLN A 571 9.00 -10.60 9.81
CA GLN A 571 7.79 -10.05 10.40
C GLN A 571 6.85 -9.56 9.27
N ILE A 572 5.74 -10.26 9.02
CA ILE A 572 4.81 -9.96 7.91
C ILE A 572 4.18 -8.56 8.05
N SER A 573 3.94 -8.10 9.28
CA SER A 573 3.31 -6.80 9.56
C SER A 573 4.06 -5.59 9.01
N ASP A 574 5.35 -5.72 8.72
CA ASP A 574 6.22 -4.59 8.37
C ASP A 574 6.15 -4.23 6.88
N TRP A 575 5.55 -5.11 6.08
CA TRP A 575 5.55 -5.04 4.62
C TRP A 575 4.14 -4.78 4.07
N SER A 576 4.05 -4.01 2.97
CA SER A 576 2.79 -3.75 2.26
C SER A 576 2.51 -4.73 1.11
N GLY A 577 3.49 -5.56 0.76
CA GLY A 577 3.46 -6.62 -0.24
C GLY A 577 4.86 -7.18 -0.52
N ILE A 578 4.94 -8.30 -1.23
CA ILE A 578 6.22 -8.84 -1.76
C ILE A 578 6.23 -8.65 -3.29
N VAL A 579 7.36 -8.28 -3.86
CA VAL A 579 7.54 -8.17 -5.32
C VAL A 579 8.75 -9.00 -5.74
N VAL A 580 8.56 -9.84 -6.75
CA VAL A 580 9.59 -10.70 -7.30
C VAL A 580 10.04 -10.18 -8.67
N ALA A 581 11.33 -9.88 -8.81
CA ALA A 581 11.99 -9.49 -10.05
C ALA A 581 12.92 -10.62 -10.53
N SER A 582 12.28 -11.66 -11.06
CA SER A 582 12.89 -12.89 -11.56
C SER A 582 11.95 -13.51 -12.59
N GLY A 583 11.93 -14.84 -12.70
CA GLY A 583 10.83 -15.61 -13.29
C GLY A 583 10.07 -16.42 -12.25
N ASP A 584 9.20 -17.30 -12.74
CA ASP A 584 8.21 -18.05 -11.95
C ASP A 584 8.81 -18.89 -10.80
N GLY A 585 9.98 -19.51 -10.96
CA GLY A 585 10.66 -20.26 -9.89
C GLY A 585 10.96 -19.46 -8.60
N LEU A 586 11.12 -18.12 -8.69
CA LEU A 586 11.27 -17.29 -7.48
C LEU A 586 9.92 -16.90 -6.86
N ILE A 587 8.82 -16.96 -7.62
CA ILE A 587 7.45 -16.90 -7.07
C ILE A 587 7.20 -18.19 -6.27
N TYR A 588 7.61 -19.35 -6.83
CA TYR A 588 7.51 -20.65 -6.18
C TYR A 588 8.27 -20.69 -4.84
N GLU A 589 9.53 -20.20 -4.79
CA GLU A 589 10.28 -20.05 -3.53
C GLU A 589 9.51 -19.22 -2.50
N VAL A 590 8.97 -18.06 -2.90
CA VAL A 590 8.25 -17.15 -2.01
C VAL A 590 6.96 -17.80 -1.48
N ILE A 591 6.13 -18.37 -2.35
CA ILE A 591 4.85 -19.01 -1.95
C ILE A 591 5.12 -20.16 -0.98
N ASN A 592 6.05 -21.06 -1.31
CA ASN A 592 6.37 -22.17 -0.43
C ASN A 592 7.06 -21.71 0.87
N GLY A 593 7.82 -20.62 0.85
CA GLY A 593 8.36 -20.01 2.08
C GLY A 593 7.27 -19.49 3.01
N LEU A 594 6.27 -18.78 2.47
CA LEU A 594 5.12 -18.26 3.23
C LEU A 594 4.25 -19.41 3.77
N MET A 595 4.02 -20.46 2.98
CA MET A 595 3.22 -21.62 3.38
C MET A 595 3.87 -22.53 4.43
N ASN A 596 5.20 -22.48 4.56
CA ASN A 596 5.90 -23.20 5.62
C ASN A 596 5.86 -22.49 6.99
N ARG A 597 5.23 -21.30 7.09
CA ARG A 597 5.12 -20.55 8.35
C ARG A 597 3.99 -21.06 9.23
N GLN A 598 4.06 -20.79 10.53
CA GLN A 598 2.96 -21.06 11.47
C GLN A 598 1.76 -20.12 11.22
N ASP A 599 2.02 -18.84 10.92
CA ASP A 599 1.05 -17.78 10.60
C ASP A 599 0.72 -17.69 9.10
N TRP A 600 0.82 -18.81 8.35
CA TRP A 600 0.70 -18.85 6.89
C TRP A 600 -0.59 -18.18 6.36
N GLN A 601 -1.69 -18.24 7.12
CA GLN A 601 -2.98 -17.64 6.79
C GLN A 601 -2.93 -16.10 6.73
N GLU A 602 -2.18 -15.46 7.63
CA GLU A 602 -1.93 -14.02 7.58
C GLU A 602 -0.84 -13.70 6.55
N ALA A 603 0.19 -14.54 6.46
CA ALA A 603 1.29 -14.39 5.51
C ALA A 603 0.80 -14.35 4.05
N LEU A 604 -0.19 -15.17 3.67
CA LEU A 604 -0.79 -15.16 2.33
C LEU A 604 -1.67 -13.95 2.02
N LYS A 605 -2.11 -13.17 3.02
CA LYS A 605 -2.82 -11.90 2.77
C LYS A 605 -1.89 -10.85 2.19
N LEU A 606 -0.57 -11.00 2.36
CA LEU A 606 0.45 -10.13 1.80
C LEU A 606 0.53 -10.32 0.27
N PRO A 607 0.17 -9.31 -0.55
CA PRO A 607 0.04 -9.52 -1.99
C PRO A 607 1.40 -9.69 -2.68
N ILE A 608 1.45 -10.59 -3.66
CA ILE A 608 2.64 -10.87 -4.48
C ILE A 608 2.57 -10.13 -5.83
N GLY A 609 3.52 -9.25 -6.10
CA GLY A 609 3.78 -8.65 -7.41
C GLY A 609 4.89 -9.37 -8.17
N HIS A 610 4.85 -9.36 -9.50
CA HIS A 610 5.87 -10.00 -10.33
C HIS A 610 6.32 -9.08 -11.47
N LEU A 611 7.61 -8.73 -11.48
CA LEU A 611 8.29 -8.02 -12.56
C LEU A 611 8.95 -9.06 -13.48
N PRO A 612 8.56 -9.16 -14.77
CA PRO A 612 9.03 -10.20 -15.68
C PRO A 612 10.50 -10.01 -16.06
N CYS A 613 11.38 -10.58 -15.25
CA CYS A 613 12.83 -10.44 -15.33
C CYS A 613 13.54 -11.79 -15.52
N GLY A 614 12.79 -12.87 -15.72
CA GLY A 614 13.26 -14.24 -15.89
C GLY A 614 13.01 -14.81 -17.29
N SER A 615 13.23 -16.12 -17.42
CA SER A 615 12.92 -16.91 -18.62
C SER A 615 11.43 -17.28 -18.67
N GLY A 616 10.93 -17.98 -17.64
CA GLY A 616 9.50 -18.11 -17.35
C GLY A 616 8.95 -16.81 -16.77
N ASN A 617 7.77 -16.38 -17.24
CA ASN A 617 7.07 -15.19 -16.72
C ASN A 617 5.53 -15.40 -16.74
N ALA A 618 5.08 -16.62 -16.45
CA ALA A 618 3.70 -17.08 -16.53
C ALA A 618 2.78 -16.33 -15.56
N PHE A 619 3.19 -16.13 -14.31
CA PHE A 619 2.32 -15.55 -13.29
C PHE A 619 1.84 -14.13 -13.66
N ILE A 620 2.78 -13.25 -14.06
CA ILE A 620 2.45 -11.89 -14.53
C ILE A 620 1.75 -11.88 -15.90
N THR A 621 2.00 -12.89 -16.74
CA THR A 621 1.27 -13.09 -18.00
C THR A 621 -0.22 -13.31 -17.71
N ASN A 622 -0.56 -14.19 -16.77
CA ASN A 622 -1.95 -14.45 -16.38
C ASN A 622 -2.62 -13.23 -15.73
N ILE A 623 -1.92 -12.49 -14.86
CA ILE A 623 -2.44 -11.24 -14.25
C ILE A 623 -2.81 -10.20 -15.33
N ILE A 624 -1.96 -10.02 -16.34
CA ILE A 624 -2.20 -9.08 -17.45
C ILE A 624 -3.36 -9.57 -18.36
N ARG A 625 -3.46 -10.89 -18.60
CA ARG A 625 -4.59 -11.48 -19.34
C ARG A 625 -5.91 -11.32 -18.60
N TYR A 626 -5.94 -11.56 -17.30
CA TYR A 626 -7.11 -11.35 -16.43
C TYR A 626 -7.56 -9.88 -16.44
N SER A 627 -6.60 -8.95 -16.45
CA SER A 627 -6.86 -7.51 -16.63
C SER A 627 -7.43 -7.15 -18.03
N GLN A 628 -7.59 -8.12 -18.94
CA GLN A 628 -7.94 -7.98 -20.36
C GLN A 628 -7.02 -7.03 -21.13
N GLN A 629 -5.77 -6.90 -20.70
CA GLN A 629 -4.79 -6.01 -21.34
C GLN A 629 -3.91 -6.77 -22.35
N PRO A 630 -3.57 -6.17 -23.50
CA PRO A 630 -2.60 -6.76 -24.41
C PRO A 630 -1.21 -6.77 -23.76
N ILE A 631 -0.56 -7.93 -23.77
CA ILE A 631 0.80 -8.11 -23.27
C ILE A 631 1.79 -7.32 -24.14
N MET A 632 2.66 -6.52 -23.53
CA MET A 632 3.66 -5.77 -24.29
C MET A 632 4.71 -6.70 -24.95
N LYS A 633 4.92 -6.49 -26.26
CA LYS A 633 5.80 -7.35 -27.08
C LYS A 633 7.27 -7.29 -26.65
N THR A 634 7.83 -6.11 -26.41
CA THR A 634 9.24 -5.94 -25.99
C THR A 634 9.41 -6.08 -24.48
N MET A 635 10.47 -6.76 -24.05
CA MET A 635 10.72 -7.04 -22.62
C MET A 635 10.72 -5.77 -21.75
N GLU A 636 11.44 -4.72 -22.18
CA GLU A 636 11.47 -3.43 -21.48
C GLU A 636 10.07 -2.86 -21.20
N LYS A 637 9.11 -3.03 -22.13
CA LYS A 637 7.73 -2.55 -21.97
C LYS A 637 6.85 -3.49 -21.18
N PHE A 638 7.14 -4.79 -21.19
CA PHE A 638 6.46 -5.79 -20.37
C PHE A 638 6.82 -5.57 -18.89
N ILE A 639 8.09 -5.28 -18.60
CA ILE A 639 8.56 -4.86 -17.28
C ILE A 639 7.88 -3.56 -16.82
N VAL A 640 7.80 -2.54 -17.68
CA VAL A 640 7.09 -1.28 -17.33
C VAL A 640 5.59 -1.52 -17.12
N GLN A 641 4.94 -2.37 -17.93
CA GLN A 641 3.53 -2.73 -17.74
C GLN A 641 3.29 -3.40 -16.37
N ALA A 642 4.15 -4.34 -15.99
CA ALA A 642 4.10 -4.99 -14.68
C ALA A 642 4.38 -4.01 -13.53
N ALA A 643 5.38 -3.15 -13.66
CA ALA A 643 5.70 -2.11 -12.67
C ALA A 643 4.51 -1.17 -12.42
N VAL A 644 3.80 -0.78 -13.49
CA VAL A 644 2.57 0.02 -13.41
C VAL A 644 1.45 -0.73 -12.71
N LEU A 645 1.22 -2.03 -12.99
CA LEU A 645 0.21 -2.80 -12.26
C LEU A 645 0.54 -2.89 -10.76
N ILE A 646 1.81 -3.13 -10.42
CA ILE A 646 2.28 -3.26 -9.03
C ILE A 646 2.00 -2.02 -8.19
N ALA A 647 2.41 -0.83 -8.60
CA ALA A 647 2.13 0.37 -7.80
C ALA A 647 0.70 0.90 -7.95
N THR A 648 -0.21 0.17 -8.63
CA THR A 648 -1.62 0.45 -8.41
C THR A 648 -2.07 0.05 -7.00
N HIS A 649 -1.38 -0.88 -6.32
CA HIS A 649 -1.80 -1.47 -5.05
C HIS A 649 -3.15 -2.22 -5.07
N ASN A 650 -3.77 -2.40 -6.25
CA ASN A 650 -4.93 -3.30 -6.40
C ASN A 650 -4.50 -4.74 -6.10
N VAL A 651 -5.32 -5.45 -5.35
CA VAL A 651 -5.10 -6.86 -5.00
C VAL A 651 -6.14 -7.74 -5.67
N LEU A 652 -5.70 -8.84 -6.27
CA LEU A 652 -6.54 -9.88 -6.87
C LEU A 652 -6.36 -11.20 -6.09
N PRO A 653 -7.41 -12.00 -5.89
CA PRO A 653 -7.26 -13.37 -5.44
C PRO A 653 -6.71 -14.27 -6.56
N PHE A 654 -6.05 -15.36 -6.21
CA PHE A 654 -5.73 -16.44 -7.14
C PHE A 654 -5.75 -17.81 -6.47
N ASP A 655 -6.07 -18.86 -7.23
CA ASP A 655 -6.09 -20.23 -6.72
C ASP A 655 -4.69 -20.83 -6.65
N MET A 656 -4.47 -21.69 -5.67
CA MET A 656 -3.25 -22.49 -5.52
C MET A 656 -3.64 -23.96 -5.32
N ALA A 657 -2.86 -24.90 -5.82
CA ALA A 657 -3.04 -26.32 -5.50
C ALA A 657 -2.09 -26.72 -4.37
N VAL A 658 -2.61 -27.45 -3.38
CA VAL A 658 -1.76 -28.21 -2.44
C VAL A 658 -1.38 -29.52 -3.12
N VAL A 659 -0.10 -29.88 -3.06
CA VAL A 659 0.49 -31.01 -3.78
C VAL A 659 1.31 -31.87 -2.81
N ASP A 660 1.03 -33.18 -2.77
CA ASP A 660 1.87 -34.16 -2.06
C ASP A 660 2.65 -35.00 -3.07
N ILE A 661 3.91 -35.29 -2.75
CA ILE A 661 4.80 -36.13 -3.56
C ILE A 661 5.33 -37.34 -2.79
N CYS A 662 5.86 -38.31 -3.53
CA CYS A 662 6.26 -39.64 -3.05
C CYS A 662 7.34 -39.68 -1.95
N ASP A 663 8.10 -38.61 -1.74
CA ASP A 663 9.10 -38.51 -0.66
C ASP A 663 8.53 -37.99 0.67
N GLY A 664 7.21 -37.73 0.72
CA GLY A 664 6.49 -37.22 1.88
C GLY A 664 6.49 -35.68 1.99
N GLN A 665 7.08 -34.95 1.05
CA GLN A 665 7.03 -33.50 1.04
C GLN A 665 5.71 -32.96 0.46
N ARG A 666 5.28 -31.83 1.02
CA ARG A 666 4.12 -31.05 0.57
C ARG A 666 4.58 -29.73 -0.04
N TYR A 667 4.01 -29.41 -1.20
CA TYR A 667 4.27 -28.19 -1.96
C TYR A 667 2.98 -27.45 -2.29
N PHE A 668 3.10 -26.18 -2.65
CA PHE A 668 2.00 -25.35 -3.14
C PHE A 668 2.32 -24.84 -4.54
N SER A 669 1.47 -25.23 -5.50
CA SER A 669 1.56 -24.86 -6.91
C SER A 669 0.62 -23.68 -7.21
N PHE A 670 1.09 -22.69 -7.96
CA PHE A 670 0.27 -21.59 -8.47
C PHE A 670 0.04 -21.64 -9.99
N LEU A 671 0.68 -22.58 -10.69
CA LEU A 671 0.71 -22.63 -12.16
C LEU A 671 0.40 -24.03 -12.72
N CYS A 672 1.29 -25.01 -12.53
CA CYS A 672 1.22 -26.31 -13.19
C CYS A 672 1.86 -27.47 -12.41
N ILE A 673 1.39 -28.68 -12.70
CA ILE A 673 2.05 -29.96 -12.39
C ILE A 673 2.22 -30.72 -13.71
N GLU A 674 3.41 -31.25 -13.95
CA GLU A 674 3.79 -31.81 -15.25
C GLU A 674 4.32 -33.24 -15.13
N TRP A 675 3.95 -34.08 -16.09
CA TRP A 675 4.49 -35.42 -16.29
C TRP A 675 4.63 -35.71 -17.81
N ALA A 676 5.10 -36.90 -18.16
CA ALA A 676 5.35 -37.31 -19.54
C ALA A 676 6.24 -36.29 -20.31
N ILE A 677 5.97 -36.05 -21.61
CA ILE A 677 6.83 -35.21 -22.46
C ILE A 677 7.00 -33.77 -21.97
N VAL A 678 6.03 -33.20 -21.24
CA VAL A 678 6.08 -31.79 -20.84
C VAL A 678 7.16 -31.61 -19.76
N ALA A 679 7.13 -32.44 -18.71
CA ALA A 679 8.15 -32.49 -17.68
C ALA A 679 9.54 -32.81 -18.25
N ASP A 680 9.61 -33.73 -19.23
CA ASP A 680 10.84 -34.06 -19.94
C ASP A 680 11.37 -32.85 -20.75
N VAL A 681 10.52 -32.02 -21.34
CA VAL A 681 10.91 -30.80 -22.09
C VAL A 681 11.36 -29.66 -21.16
N ASP A 682 10.67 -29.40 -20.04
CA ASP A 682 11.11 -28.34 -19.13
C ASP A 682 12.45 -28.72 -18.46
N CYS A 683 12.51 -29.89 -17.82
CA CYS A 683 13.71 -30.39 -17.16
C CYS A 683 14.92 -30.44 -18.10
N ASP A 684 14.81 -31.09 -19.25
CA ASP A 684 15.96 -31.26 -20.14
C ASP A 684 16.38 -29.95 -20.81
N SER A 685 15.49 -28.97 -20.97
CA SER A 685 15.82 -27.72 -21.65
C SER A 685 16.58 -26.71 -20.75
N GLU A 686 16.72 -26.97 -19.45
CA GLU A 686 17.51 -26.13 -18.54
C GLU A 686 18.99 -25.98 -18.96
N LYS A 687 19.58 -27.03 -19.55
CA LYS A 687 20.93 -26.95 -20.15
C LYS A 687 21.04 -25.92 -21.28
N TYR A 688 19.92 -25.46 -21.82
CA TYR A 688 19.82 -24.45 -22.87
C TYR A 688 19.26 -23.09 -22.36
N ARG A 689 19.29 -22.80 -21.05
CA ARG A 689 18.79 -21.54 -20.44
C ARG A 689 19.33 -20.26 -21.09
N PHE A 690 20.47 -20.33 -21.79
CA PHE A 690 21.04 -19.23 -22.58
C PHE A 690 20.19 -18.83 -23.82
N LEU A 691 19.35 -19.72 -24.34
CA LEU A 691 18.41 -19.45 -25.43
C LEU A 691 17.13 -18.72 -24.96
N GLY A 692 16.96 -18.49 -23.64
CA GLY A 692 15.72 -17.97 -23.09
C GLY A 692 14.54 -18.91 -23.37
N GLY A 693 13.38 -18.36 -23.71
CA GLY A 693 12.16 -19.15 -23.98
C GLY A 693 12.28 -20.12 -25.17
N ALA A 694 13.20 -19.90 -26.11
CA ALA A 694 13.41 -20.82 -27.24
C ALA A 694 13.97 -22.20 -26.80
N ARG A 695 14.46 -22.33 -25.56
CA ARG A 695 14.93 -23.60 -24.98
C ARG A 695 13.87 -24.71 -25.08
N PHE A 696 12.62 -24.36 -24.83
CA PHE A 696 11.48 -25.28 -24.83
C PHE A 696 11.20 -25.81 -26.24
N THR A 697 11.19 -24.92 -27.24
CA THR A 697 10.97 -25.30 -28.65
C THR A 697 12.05 -26.26 -29.15
N VAL A 698 13.31 -26.04 -28.78
CA VAL A 698 14.43 -26.91 -29.18
C VAL A 698 14.30 -28.31 -28.59
N GLU A 699 14.05 -28.42 -27.29
CA GLU A 699 13.91 -29.73 -26.64
C GLU A 699 12.59 -30.43 -27.04
N ALA A 700 11.49 -29.69 -27.26
CA ALA A 700 10.24 -30.23 -27.81
C ALA A 700 10.44 -30.83 -29.21
N ILE A 701 11.14 -30.15 -30.12
CA ILE A 701 11.48 -30.70 -31.46
C ILE A 701 12.30 -31.99 -31.31
N LYS A 702 13.29 -32.01 -30.41
CA LYS A 702 14.08 -33.21 -30.11
C LYS A 702 13.21 -34.36 -29.61
N ARG A 703 12.25 -34.11 -28.70
CA ARG A 703 11.31 -35.13 -28.21
C ARG A 703 10.24 -35.54 -29.22
N ILE A 704 9.88 -34.70 -30.20
CA ILE A 704 9.04 -35.11 -31.34
C ILE A 704 9.80 -36.06 -32.28
N ILE A 705 11.10 -35.83 -32.49
CA ILE A 705 11.95 -36.71 -33.33
C ILE A 705 12.28 -38.03 -32.62
N GLN A 706 12.35 -38.02 -31.29
CA GLN A 706 12.61 -39.19 -30.43
C GLN A 706 11.52 -39.31 -29.35
N PRO A 707 10.29 -39.70 -29.74
CA PRO A 707 9.17 -39.79 -28.81
C PRO A 707 9.37 -40.91 -27.78
N ARG A 708 8.70 -40.77 -26.64
CA ARG A 708 8.62 -41.75 -25.57
C ARG A 708 7.16 -41.95 -25.19
N THR A 709 6.82 -43.16 -24.75
CA THR A 709 5.58 -43.45 -24.05
C THR A 709 5.85 -43.54 -22.55
N TYR A 710 4.86 -43.21 -21.74
CA TYR A 710 4.97 -43.15 -20.28
C TYR A 710 3.84 -44.01 -19.69
N ASN A 711 4.21 -44.98 -18.86
CA ASN A 711 3.26 -45.95 -18.31
C ASN A 711 2.79 -45.51 -16.93
N GLY A 712 1.51 -45.69 -16.63
CA GLY A 712 0.91 -45.25 -15.38
C GLY A 712 -0.60 -45.06 -15.51
N TYR A 713 -1.21 -44.46 -14.50
CA TYR A 713 -2.60 -44.06 -14.49
C TYR A 713 -2.80 -42.72 -13.78
N ILE A 714 -3.95 -42.10 -14.04
CA ILE A 714 -4.40 -40.86 -13.42
C ILE A 714 -5.76 -41.12 -12.79
N ASP A 715 -5.85 -40.98 -11.48
CA ASP A 715 -7.11 -40.88 -10.76
C ASP A 715 -7.47 -39.41 -10.60
N TYR A 716 -8.74 -39.04 -10.76
CA TYR A 716 -9.19 -37.65 -10.64
C TYR A 716 -10.64 -37.53 -10.16
N ILE A 717 -10.97 -36.37 -9.59
CA ILE A 717 -12.34 -35.94 -9.30
C ILE A 717 -12.71 -34.84 -10.29
N PRO A 718 -13.73 -35.01 -11.15
CA PRO A 718 -14.24 -33.93 -12.00
C PRO A 718 -14.72 -32.73 -11.18
N HIS A 719 -14.56 -31.52 -11.71
CA HIS A 719 -15.03 -30.31 -11.01
C HIS A 719 -16.56 -30.28 -10.86
N GLU A 720 -17.30 -30.81 -11.83
CA GLU A 720 -18.76 -30.91 -11.80
C GLU A 720 -19.29 -31.85 -10.70
N ASP A 721 -18.49 -32.84 -10.28
CA ASP A 721 -18.88 -33.81 -9.25
C ASP A 721 -18.59 -33.31 -7.82
N SER A 722 -17.82 -32.23 -7.63
CA SER A 722 -17.55 -31.69 -6.29
C SER A 722 -18.75 -30.87 -5.78
N ASP A 723 -19.44 -31.37 -4.75
CA ASP A 723 -20.57 -30.68 -4.08
C ASP A 723 -20.11 -29.47 -3.26
N ASP A 724 -18.80 -29.31 -3.10
CA ASP A 724 -18.20 -28.29 -2.26
C ASP A 724 -18.24 -26.92 -2.94
N THR A 725 -19.23 -26.12 -2.55
CA THR A 725 -18.90 -24.76 -2.14
C THR A 725 -17.74 -24.88 -1.16
N VAL A 726 -16.52 -24.53 -1.57
CA VAL A 726 -15.37 -24.48 -0.65
C VAL A 726 -15.70 -23.43 0.39
N ASN A 727 -16.27 -23.91 1.49
CA ASN A 727 -16.76 -23.07 2.55
C ASN A 727 -15.52 -22.52 3.25
N ALA A 728 -15.20 -21.25 2.99
CA ALA A 728 -14.16 -20.52 3.71
C ALA A 728 -14.35 -20.63 5.24
N ASN A 729 -15.58 -20.92 5.68
CA ASN A 729 -15.99 -21.29 7.03
C ASN A 729 -15.29 -22.53 7.65
N GLN A 730 -14.61 -23.39 6.87
CA GLN A 730 -13.83 -24.52 7.42
C GLN A 730 -12.36 -24.17 7.73
N ILE A 731 -11.80 -23.10 7.13
CA ILE A 731 -10.44 -22.65 7.45
C ILE A 731 -10.50 -21.78 8.70
N THR A 732 -10.43 -22.44 9.85
CA THR A 732 -10.29 -21.78 11.16
C THR A 732 -8.86 -21.23 11.35
N PRO A 733 -8.64 -20.27 12.27
CA PRO A 733 -7.29 -19.77 12.59
C PRO A 733 -6.26 -20.84 12.97
N ASN A 734 -6.72 -22.01 13.44
CA ASN A 734 -5.86 -23.12 13.87
C ASN A 734 -5.64 -24.19 12.77
N THR A 735 -6.21 -24.02 11.58
CA THR A 735 -6.11 -25.01 10.49
C THR A 735 -4.67 -25.06 9.97
N THR A 736 -4.01 -26.20 10.18
CA THR A 736 -2.65 -26.44 9.66
C THR A 736 -2.64 -26.68 8.16
N THR A 737 -1.50 -26.47 7.50
CA THR A 737 -1.31 -26.82 6.08
C THR A 737 -1.44 -28.32 5.80
N ALA A 738 -1.35 -29.18 6.83
CA ALA A 738 -1.64 -30.60 6.73
C ALA A 738 -3.15 -30.87 6.49
N GLN A 739 -4.03 -30.04 7.05
CA GLN A 739 -5.50 -30.23 7.12
C GLN A 739 -6.28 -29.39 6.11
N ILE A 740 -5.60 -28.74 5.16
CA ILE A 740 -6.20 -27.76 4.23
C ILE A 740 -6.94 -28.39 3.04
N HIS A 741 -6.79 -29.69 2.81
CA HIS A 741 -7.47 -30.46 1.76
C HIS A 741 -8.58 -31.33 2.33
N GLN A 742 -9.53 -31.70 1.48
CA GLN A 742 -10.65 -32.58 1.83
C GLN A 742 -10.53 -33.94 1.13
N HIS A 743 -9.94 -33.97 -0.07
CA HIS A 743 -10.02 -35.10 -0.99
C HIS A 743 -8.77 -35.98 -1.01
N LEU A 744 -7.62 -35.49 -0.53
CA LEU A 744 -6.34 -36.20 -0.63
C LEU A 744 -6.19 -37.26 0.46
N LEU A 745 -6.11 -38.53 0.03
CA LEU A 745 -5.74 -39.68 0.85
C LEU A 745 -4.21 -39.81 0.96
N PRO A 746 -3.66 -40.56 1.95
CA PRO A 746 -2.24 -40.91 1.98
C PRO A 746 -1.76 -41.55 0.67
N LEU A 747 -0.55 -41.19 0.20
CA LEU A 747 -0.01 -41.65 -1.09
C LEU A 747 0.28 -43.16 -1.15
N ASN A 748 0.46 -43.80 0.01
CA ASN A 748 0.65 -45.24 0.17
C ASN A 748 -0.66 -46.04 0.17
N GLU A 749 -1.82 -45.38 0.28
CA GLU A 749 -3.13 -46.02 0.23
C GLU A 749 -3.72 -45.94 -1.18
N PRO A 750 -4.34 -47.01 -1.72
CA PRO A 750 -4.95 -46.96 -3.04
C PRO A 750 -6.18 -46.03 -3.03
N ILE A 751 -6.38 -45.28 -4.11
CA ILE A 751 -7.64 -44.54 -4.30
C ILE A 751 -8.78 -45.56 -4.57
N PRO A 752 -9.89 -45.50 -3.83
CA PRO A 752 -11.07 -46.33 -4.09
C PRO A 752 -11.61 -46.11 -5.52
N THR A 753 -11.73 -47.20 -6.30
CA THR A 753 -12.09 -47.15 -7.73
C THR A 753 -13.57 -47.47 -8.04
N ASP A 754 -14.39 -47.69 -7.01
CA ASP A 754 -15.81 -47.97 -7.19
C ASP A 754 -16.59 -46.67 -7.45
N SER A 755 -17.02 -46.48 -8.70
CA SER A 755 -17.76 -45.28 -9.11
C SER A 755 -19.19 -45.21 -8.56
N THR A 756 -19.67 -46.23 -7.83
CA THR A 756 -20.97 -46.19 -7.13
C THR A 756 -20.86 -45.61 -5.71
N THR A 757 -19.66 -45.63 -5.12
CA THR A 757 -19.39 -45.16 -3.75
C THR A 757 -18.39 -44.00 -3.69
N THR A 758 -17.75 -43.65 -4.82
CA THR A 758 -16.68 -42.65 -4.87
C THR A 758 -16.85 -41.71 -6.07
N LYS A 759 -16.35 -40.48 -5.94
CA LYS A 759 -16.28 -39.49 -7.04
C LYS A 759 -14.99 -39.59 -7.87
N TRP A 760 -14.14 -40.56 -7.55
CA TRP A 760 -12.86 -40.76 -8.23
C TRP A 760 -13.06 -41.56 -9.52
N ARG A 761 -12.54 -41.04 -10.63
CA ARG A 761 -12.53 -41.68 -11.94
C ARG A 761 -11.09 -41.99 -12.35
N ARG A 762 -10.85 -43.10 -13.06
CA ARG A 762 -9.50 -43.54 -13.49
C ARG A 762 -9.30 -43.45 -15.00
N ILE A 763 -8.15 -42.91 -15.40
CA ILE A 763 -7.61 -42.90 -16.76
C ILE A 763 -6.32 -43.74 -16.75
N ASN A 764 -6.34 -44.91 -17.40
CA ASN A 764 -5.14 -45.71 -17.60
C ASN A 764 -4.34 -45.20 -18.81
N GLY A 765 -3.00 -45.31 -18.75
CA GLY A 765 -2.11 -45.05 -19.89
C GLY A 765 -2.12 -46.19 -20.93
N PRO A 766 -1.11 -46.26 -21.82
CA PRO A 766 0.08 -45.40 -21.90
C PRO A 766 -0.20 -43.99 -22.39
N PHE A 767 0.57 -43.02 -21.89
CA PHE A 767 0.49 -41.61 -22.26
C PHE A 767 1.70 -41.15 -23.08
N ILE A 768 1.57 -40.03 -23.78
CA ILE A 768 2.70 -39.26 -24.33
C ILE A 768 2.76 -37.83 -23.78
N HIS A 769 1.64 -37.29 -23.30
CA HIS A 769 1.52 -35.95 -22.74
C HIS A 769 0.57 -36.01 -21.55
N VAL A 770 0.96 -35.43 -20.41
CA VAL A 770 0.10 -35.23 -19.24
C VAL A 770 0.49 -33.90 -18.60
N LEU A 771 -0.47 -33.00 -18.47
CA LEU A 771 -0.29 -31.65 -17.95
C LEU A 771 -1.50 -31.27 -17.11
N VAL A 772 -1.28 -30.75 -15.91
CA VAL A 772 -2.32 -30.16 -15.07
C VAL A 772 -1.98 -28.69 -14.82
N THR A 773 -2.92 -27.77 -15.06
CA THR A 773 -2.70 -26.33 -14.89
C THR A 773 -3.80 -25.67 -14.07
N SER A 774 -3.44 -24.72 -13.21
CA SER A 774 -4.41 -23.87 -12.48
C SER A 774 -4.60 -22.47 -13.10
N LYS A 775 -3.91 -22.16 -14.20
CA LYS A 775 -3.93 -20.85 -14.89
C LYS A 775 -3.85 -21.06 -16.41
N ALA A 776 -4.32 -20.08 -17.19
CA ALA A 776 -4.43 -20.24 -18.63
C ALA A 776 -3.09 -20.32 -19.40
N ALA A 777 -2.10 -19.52 -19.01
CA ALA A 777 -0.84 -19.39 -19.75
C ALA A 777 0.35 -19.93 -18.94
N MET A 778 1.07 -20.91 -19.48
CA MET A 778 2.33 -21.42 -18.91
C MET A 778 3.54 -20.55 -19.28
N ALA A 779 3.42 -19.77 -20.35
CA ALA A 779 4.40 -18.76 -20.72
C ALA A 779 3.71 -17.64 -21.49
N LYS A 780 4.44 -16.56 -21.77
CA LYS A 780 3.93 -15.41 -22.54
C LYS A 780 3.31 -15.80 -23.89
N ASP A 781 3.87 -16.82 -24.54
CA ASP A 781 3.50 -17.30 -25.87
C ASP A 781 3.03 -18.77 -25.84
N THR A 782 2.50 -19.24 -24.69
CA THR A 782 2.04 -20.62 -24.47
C THR A 782 0.76 -20.62 -23.63
N LEU A 783 -0.38 -20.89 -24.26
CA LEU A 783 -1.73 -20.80 -23.70
C LEU A 783 -2.32 -22.20 -23.51
N ALA A 784 -1.87 -22.90 -22.47
CA ALA A 784 -2.26 -24.28 -22.20
C ALA A 784 -3.77 -24.45 -21.91
N SER A 785 -4.38 -23.54 -21.15
CA SER A 785 -5.80 -23.65 -20.74
C SER A 785 -6.56 -22.34 -21.00
N PRO A 786 -6.92 -22.03 -22.26
CA PRO A 786 -7.46 -20.72 -22.65
C PRO A 786 -8.65 -20.18 -21.85
N LYS A 787 -9.45 -21.08 -21.27
CA LYS A 787 -10.67 -20.78 -20.50
C LYS A 787 -10.40 -20.46 -19.02
N SER A 788 -9.25 -20.85 -18.46
CA SER A 788 -8.95 -20.65 -17.05
C SER A 788 -8.66 -19.18 -16.72
N THR A 789 -8.92 -18.78 -15.47
CA THR A 789 -8.73 -17.41 -14.97
C THR A 789 -7.61 -17.34 -13.92
N LEU A 790 -7.68 -16.39 -12.99
CA LEU A 790 -6.83 -16.40 -11.79
C LEU A 790 -7.45 -17.22 -10.66
N SER A 791 -8.78 -17.21 -10.55
CA SER A 791 -9.50 -17.76 -9.40
C SER A 791 -10.88 -18.30 -9.80
N ASP A 792 -10.88 -19.38 -10.58
CA ASP A 792 -12.09 -20.07 -11.06
C ASP A 792 -12.39 -21.37 -10.29
N GLY A 793 -11.51 -21.80 -9.40
CA GLY A 793 -11.76 -22.84 -8.40
C GLY A 793 -11.46 -24.26 -8.87
N TYR A 794 -10.84 -24.45 -10.04
CA TYR A 794 -10.53 -25.77 -10.61
C TYR A 794 -9.11 -25.88 -11.20
N LEU A 795 -8.65 -27.11 -11.37
CA LEU A 795 -7.47 -27.47 -12.16
C LEU A 795 -7.93 -27.96 -13.54
N THR A 796 -7.17 -27.69 -14.60
CA THR A 796 -7.43 -28.27 -15.93
C THR A 796 -6.45 -29.42 -16.16
N LEU A 797 -6.95 -30.65 -16.23
CA LEU A 797 -6.19 -31.82 -16.68
C LEU A 797 -6.21 -31.88 -18.21
N GLN A 798 -5.06 -32.14 -18.82
CA GLN A 798 -4.87 -32.37 -20.26
C GLN A 798 -3.99 -33.59 -20.46
N TYR A 799 -4.38 -34.52 -21.33
CA TYR A 799 -3.55 -35.66 -21.68
C TYR A 799 -3.72 -36.11 -23.13
N ILE A 800 -2.72 -36.86 -23.60
CA ILE A 800 -2.73 -37.54 -24.90
C ILE A 800 -2.24 -38.97 -24.68
N ARG A 801 -3.02 -39.95 -25.14
CA ARG A 801 -2.67 -41.38 -25.12
C ARG A 801 -1.64 -41.70 -26.20
N ALA A 802 -0.88 -42.77 -26.02
CA ALA A 802 -0.01 -43.28 -27.07
C ALA A 802 -0.82 -44.01 -28.15
N ASP A 803 -0.56 -43.70 -29.42
CA ASP A 803 -1.16 -44.30 -30.62
C ASP A 803 -0.08 -44.47 -31.72
N ASP A 804 -0.46 -44.83 -32.94
CA ASP A 804 0.50 -44.89 -34.07
C ASP A 804 0.91 -43.50 -34.60
N SER A 805 0.23 -42.42 -34.16
CA SER A 805 0.37 -41.05 -34.66
C SER A 805 1.15 -40.10 -33.74
N ILE A 806 1.76 -40.61 -32.67
CA ILE A 806 2.49 -39.85 -31.61
C ILE A 806 3.24 -38.61 -32.13
N ARG A 807 4.10 -38.78 -33.15
CA ARG A 807 4.92 -37.67 -33.69
C ARG A 807 4.07 -36.54 -34.27
N MET A 808 3.02 -36.90 -35.01
CA MET A 808 2.09 -35.94 -35.61
C MET A 808 1.24 -35.27 -34.53
N ASN A 809 0.74 -36.04 -33.57
CA ASN A 809 -0.09 -35.54 -32.46
C ASN A 809 0.70 -34.52 -31.63
N LEU A 810 1.94 -34.85 -31.22
CA LEU A 810 2.83 -33.93 -30.53
C LEU A 810 3.17 -32.68 -31.36
N ALA A 811 3.48 -32.83 -32.66
CA ALA A 811 3.79 -31.69 -33.52
C ALA A 811 2.58 -30.74 -33.68
N LYS A 812 1.37 -31.28 -33.83
CA LYS A 812 0.12 -30.51 -33.83
C LYS A 812 -0.11 -29.80 -32.50
N THR A 813 0.01 -30.50 -31.38
CA THR A 813 -0.12 -29.94 -30.03
C THR A 813 0.83 -28.78 -29.79
N PHE A 814 2.15 -28.98 -29.92
CA PHE A 814 3.13 -27.93 -29.62
C PHE A 814 3.09 -26.74 -30.59
N SER A 815 2.68 -26.93 -31.85
CA SER A 815 2.55 -25.82 -32.81
C SER A 815 1.31 -24.94 -32.58
N THR A 816 0.24 -25.50 -31.99
CA THR A 816 -1.03 -24.79 -31.71
C THR A 816 -1.21 -24.37 -30.25
N MET A 817 -0.34 -24.82 -29.34
CA MET A 817 -0.38 -24.40 -27.93
C MET A 817 -0.15 -22.90 -27.70
N SER A 818 0.35 -22.15 -28.70
CA SER A 818 0.55 -20.70 -28.58
C SER A 818 -0.74 -19.87 -28.65
N ASP A 819 -1.76 -20.35 -29.38
CA ASP A 819 -3.10 -19.75 -29.43
C ASP A 819 -4.18 -20.60 -28.75
N GLY A 820 -3.82 -21.79 -28.25
CA GLY A 820 -4.67 -22.64 -27.43
C GLY A 820 -5.52 -23.65 -28.20
N LYS A 821 -5.36 -23.70 -29.54
CA LYS A 821 -6.11 -24.60 -30.42
C LYS A 821 -5.67 -26.06 -30.34
N HIS A 822 -4.66 -26.37 -29.54
CA HIS A 822 -4.29 -27.77 -29.29
C HIS A 822 -5.43 -28.53 -28.61
N LEU A 823 -6.28 -27.84 -27.85
CA LEU A 823 -7.49 -28.38 -27.22
C LEU A 823 -8.66 -28.61 -28.20
N ASP A 824 -8.54 -28.16 -29.46
CA ASP A 824 -9.56 -28.36 -30.50
C ASP A 824 -9.36 -29.69 -31.27
N TYR A 825 -8.32 -30.47 -30.94
CA TYR A 825 -8.05 -31.77 -31.54
C TYR A 825 -8.63 -32.91 -30.71
N ASP A 826 -9.35 -33.84 -31.36
CA ASP A 826 -10.00 -34.98 -30.70
C ASP A 826 -9.04 -35.91 -29.91
N PHE A 827 -7.75 -35.92 -30.26
CA PHE A 827 -6.72 -36.70 -29.56
C PHE A 827 -6.16 -36.00 -28.30
N VAL A 828 -6.56 -34.76 -28.02
CA VAL A 828 -6.18 -34.01 -26.80
C VAL A 828 -7.36 -33.99 -25.84
N GLU A 829 -7.43 -35.02 -24.99
CA GLU A 829 -8.45 -35.13 -23.95
C GLU A 829 -8.15 -34.12 -22.83
N TRP A 830 -9.14 -33.32 -22.42
CA TRP A 830 -9.00 -32.35 -21.33
C TRP A 830 -10.29 -32.16 -20.55
N MET A 831 -10.18 -31.82 -19.25
CA MET A 831 -11.34 -31.59 -18.38
C MET A 831 -11.00 -30.72 -17.15
N PRO A 832 -11.95 -29.92 -16.64
CA PRO A 832 -11.89 -29.32 -15.30
C PRO A 832 -11.99 -30.38 -14.20
N ILE A 833 -11.07 -30.35 -13.25
CA ILE A 833 -10.95 -31.30 -12.14
C ILE A 833 -10.74 -30.57 -10.80
N ARG A 834 -11.23 -31.17 -9.72
CA ARG A 834 -11.10 -30.69 -8.33
C ARG A 834 -9.79 -31.15 -7.70
N ALA A 835 -9.49 -32.44 -7.86
CA ALA A 835 -8.31 -33.11 -7.33
C ALA A 835 -7.85 -34.22 -8.29
N PHE A 836 -6.58 -34.62 -8.20
CA PHE A 836 -6.04 -35.76 -8.94
C PHE A 836 -4.92 -36.49 -8.18
N ARG A 837 -4.60 -37.69 -8.64
CA ARG A 837 -3.36 -38.42 -8.35
C ARG A 837 -2.82 -39.06 -9.64
N ILE A 838 -1.58 -38.76 -9.99
CA ILE A 838 -0.83 -39.43 -11.06
C ILE A 838 0.05 -40.50 -10.40
N VAL A 839 0.01 -41.72 -10.94
CA VAL A 839 0.86 -42.84 -10.52
C VAL A 839 1.62 -43.36 -11.74
N PRO A 840 2.94 -43.06 -11.85
CA PRO A 840 3.78 -43.65 -12.89
C PRO A 840 4.12 -45.10 -12.53
N ASN A 841 4.18 -45.97 -13.55
CA ASN A 841 4.64 -47.35 -13.41
C ASN A 841 6.16 -47.48 -13.58
N ASP A 842 6.77 -46.53 -14.30
CA ASP A 842 8.21 -46.50 -14.54
C ASP A 842 8.96 -46.12 -13.25
N SER A 843 10.15 -46.70 -13.00
CA SER A 843 10.91 -46.46 -11.75
C SER A 843 11.71 -45.15 -11.73
N SER A 844 11.77 -44.43 -12.86
CA SER A 844 12.48 -43.15 -12.99
C SER A 844 11.92 -42.32 -14.14
N GLY A 845 12.10 -41.00 -14.05
CA GLY A 845 11.62 -40.05 -15.05
C GLY A 845 11.74 -38.61 -14.55
N ASN A 846 10.98 -37.70 -15.15
CA ASN A 846 10.86 -36.31 -14.72
C ASN A 846 9.43 -35.99 -14.30
N MET A 847 9.30 -35.21 -13.23
CA MET A 847 8.08 -34.55 -12.76
C MET A 847 8.44 -33.14 -12.33
N MET A 848 7.56 -32.19 -12.63
CA MET A 848 7.78 -30.76 -12.37
C MET A 848 6.56 -30.17 -11.65
N ILE A 849 6.80 -29.21 -10.75
CA ILE A 849 5.79 -28.35 -10.14
C ILE A 849 6.19 -26.90 -10.40
N ASP A 850 5.34 -26.12 -11.07
CA ASP A 850 5.58 -24.72 -11.47
C ASP A 850 6.92 -24.48 -12.22
N GLY A 851 7.43 -25.52 -12.90
CA GLY A 851 8.72 -25.51 -13.61
C GLY A 851 9.96 -25.87 -12.75
N GLU A 852 9.76 -26.26 -11.49
CA GLU A 852 10.82 -26.78 -10.62
C GLU A 852 10.73 -28.31 -10.50
N LYS A 853 11.88 -29.00 -10.53
CA LYS A 853 11.94 -30.47 -10.53
C LYS A 853 11.70 -31.06 -9.14
N VAL A 854 10.86 -32.10 -9.08
CA VAL A 854 10.54 -32.85 -7.85
C VAL A 854 10.95 -34.32 -7.93
N ALA A 855 10.79 -35.06 -6.82
CA ALA A 855 10.99 -36.51 -6.80
C ALA A 855 10.00 -37.21 -7.75
N TYR A 856 10.46 -38.28 -8.41
CA TYR A 856 9.65 -39.03 -9.36
C TYR A 856 8.91 -40.18 -8.66
N GLY A 857 7.60 -40.26 -8.85
CA GLY A 857 6.75 -41.29 -8.25
C GLY A 857 5.29 -40.84 -8.16
N PRO A 858 4.47 -41.45 -7.30
CA PRO A 858 3.12 -40.97 -7.04
C PRO A 858 3.09 -39.50 -6.61
N ILE A 859 2.20 -38.71 -7.24
CA ILE A 859 1.97 -37.29 -6.97
C ILE A 859 0.47 -37.02 -6.99
N GLN A 860 -0.03 -36.22 -6.04
CA GLN A 860 -1.45 -35.85 -5.95
C GLN A 860 -1.62 -34.37 -5.62
N ALA A 861 -2.73 -33.78 -6.04
CA ALA A 861 -3.05 -32.39 -5.69
C ALA A 861 -4.55 -32.11 -5.61
N GLU A 862 -4.91 -31.11 -4.79
CA GLU A 862 -6.25 -30.52 -4.71
C GLU A 862 -6.17 -29.00 -4.85
N ILE A 863 -7.12 -28.40 -5.57
CA ILE A 863 -7.22 -26.95 -5.77
C ILE A 863 -7.80 -26.23 -4.54
N LEU A 864 -7.20 -25.11 -4.17
CA LEU A 864 -7.60 -24.25 -3.05
C LEU A 864 -8.02 -22.87 -3.61
N PRO A 865 -9.34 -22.64 -3.78
CA PRO A 865 -9.85 -21.44 -4.42
C PRO A 865 -9.52 -20.15 -3.66
N SER A 866 -9.18 -19.10 -4.40
CA SER A 866 -8.95 -17.75 -3.88
C SER A 866 -7.97 -17.67 -2.70
N LEU A 867 -7.03 -18.62 -2.59
CA LEU A 867 -6.14 -18.71 -1.43
C LEU A 867 -5.03 -17.66 -1.44
N GLY A 868 -4.41 -17.40 -2.61
CA GLY A 868 -3.33 -16.44 -2.76
C GLY A 868 -3.80 -15.01 -3.02
N ARG A 869 -2.92 -14.02 -2.82
CA ARG A 869 -3.14 -12.61 -3.17
C ARG A 869 -2.05 -12.09 -4.10
N CYS A 870 -2.39 -11.45 -5.21
CA CYS A 870 -1.42 -10.88 -6.15
C CYS A 870 -1.72 -9.43 -6.53
N MET A 871 -0.68 -8.68 -6.93
CA MET A 871 -0.82 -7.29 -7.38
C MET A 871 -1.18 -7.25 -8.87
N GLY A 872 -2.29 -6.60 -9.23
CA GLY A 872 -2.80 -6.62 -10.60
C GLY A 872 -3.71 -5.45 -10.93
N LYS A 873 -4.68 -5.65 -11.83
CA LYS A 873 -5.81 -4.74 -12.03
C LYS A 873 -7.04 -5.58 -12.36
N GLN A 874 -8.19 -5.27 -11.79
CA GLN A 874 -9.45 -5.90 -12.18
C GLN A 874 -9.70 -5.61 -13.68
N PRO A 875 -10.30 -6.54 -14.45
CA PRO A 875 -10.81 -6.19 -15.77
C PRO A 875 -11.76 -4.99 -15.62
N LYS A 876 -11.69 -4.03 -16.54
CA LYS A 876 -12.72 -2.99 -16.58
C LYS A 876 -14.05 -3.71 -16.81
N ALA A 877 -14.98 -3.59 -15.87
CA ALA A 877 -16.36 -4.00 -16.10
C ALA A 877 -16.79 -3.44 -17.46
N ALA A 878 -17.44 -4.26 -18.29
CA ALA A 878 -17.84 -3.87 -19.63
C ALA A 878 -18.63 -2.56 -19.51
N GLN A 879 -18.03 -1.45 -19.96
CA GLN A 879 -18.72 -0.17 -19.96
C GLN A 879 -19.87 -0.35 -20.93
N VAL A 880 -21.09 -0.46 -20.39
CA VAL A 880 -22.30 -0.16 -21.14
C VAL A 880 -22.00 1.17 -21.83
N PRO A 881 -22.07 1.25 -23.17
CA PRO A 881 -21.74 2.49 -23.85
C PRO A 881 -22.67 3.57 -23.30
N ILE A 882 -22.10 4.53 -22.58
CA ILE A 882 -22.76 5.81 -22.40
C ILE A 882 -22.75 6.40 -23.80
N ASN A 883 -23.87 6.26 -24.50
CA ASN A 883 -24.06 6.90 -25.79
C ASN A 883 -23.82 8.41 -25.60
N PRO A 884 -23.17 9.06 -26.59
CA PRO A 884 -22.71 10.44 -26.47
C PRO A 884 -23.84 11.45 -26.27
#